data_AF-F5YHE6-F1
#
_entry.id   AF-F5YHE6-F1
#
_cell.length_a   1.000
_cell.length_b   1.000
_cell.length_c   1.000
_cell.angle_alpha   90.00
_cell.angle_beta   90.00
_cell.angle_gamma   90.00
#
_symmetry.space_group_name_H-M   'P 1'
#
loop_
_entity.id
_entity.type
_entity.pdbx_description
1 polymer ?
#
loop_
_entity_poly.entity_id
_entity_poly.type
_entity_poly.pdbx_seq_one_letter_code
_entity_poly.pdbx_strand_id
1 'polypeptide(L)'
;MKNMNERNDNRKPNRFGIRNFSGPALKVSLSAFILPVILAACLNPVQDAKPPVLGRVLVSLGDGGGRSLLPPTTDFTKFTLVFSSGEKTVTMDLTGDDSKTISAGGYGVDLELGTWNLTVSAYTGTAPDYTLTAESAEAVEIVVSWGSISVQKIWLIPVTVGNGTFSWDISFPITMGTFINDVATLELKKPDGAIAVHQDLLAANLTNTATEKVSKGSVDIPVEYYDVVIRLQKDEKLAGRAELARIFPGLTTDAVFSFTEDDFVSQKYLMGEIQDPANTSGLTLSDVRITAFDSDPRVAGNPISDPVTVTEGRWALKVPVDTSSAYFKVEFHLSGNTPGVYETIEGPFNTTVTNEGALTEPIPPAAIIPFQAQVDDILYFTLEDAIEAAKNISATKSASNPVIVTLLEDISLSSPITISTGTFVKLVSRPASGAGEGKTLSRATTDSLFTVETGGYLELGGDATLTINGEKGTYSAVTSALITVDGGAFTMTSSSIRENHDHGVYVESGTFTMSGGSITGNENSGVGMLDGTFTLKGGNIGGELIEGNTAVSGGGVLMSGGIFEMSGGSISGNASSGVASTDGTGGGVAVHGGTFTMSGGSIRNNTAFSLSGGSGGGVYVSAGDFDMQGGSITGNKARTLSANDGYGGGVYKDGNGKFEMKGSASIASNEAGDGGGVYVAAGGFDMQGGSIAENKANFSAVNNGNGGGVYVKNGRFYMQNNSSIKENEAMQDGGGVYMENGAFTMDPGTSIASNSAGQDGGGMLLYSSSNKEFKIQGSITGNSAQNGGGMFVELSNANTLYFAGIIGGDDPGKGNTAVMGGGMYIKNYRLTMNLISNTSGFITGNTASTNGGGVYVDAVSFTVKGATAITGNTATGTGGVPGLGGGVYVNGGTFNMQDTSSIKENEAGQDGGGVYVANAGIFTMYSTSFIKENEAGQDGGGVYVNAGTFNMQDTSSIKENEAGQYGGGVYVANAGSFAMMHTSFMKKNEAGQDGGGVYVVNAGSFVMEGATAITWNTASINGGGVYVDAGSFNMLNTSLIEKNMAGQDGGGVYVADGNFDMGTYSSDSPSISENTASDGGGIYVANPGTVNFNQGSITGNTASTNGGGVYVDAGSFTMGGNSAITGNTASTNGGGVYVDAGSFTMEGNSAITGNIASTNGGGVYVDAGNFKIGYSLSDNTSIFENTAINGGGMYVANPSGTVTFLYGSITGNTATGTGGVLGLGGGVYSKKTLANTSLVVDNTPDNYIYISP
;
A
#
# COMPACT_ATOMS: atom_id res chain seq x y z
N MET A 1 1.26 -30.52 -31.70
CA MET A 1 1.65 -31.57 -32.69
C MET A 1 0.77 -31.37 -33.92
N LYS A 2 1.21 -31.12 -35.16
CA LYS A 2 2.51 -31.07 -35.91
C LYS A 2 2.35 -29.99 -37.01
N ASN A 3 3.31 -29.27 -37.59
CA ASN A 3 4.78 -29.08 -37.51
C ASN A 3 5.04 -27.53 -37.62
N MET A 4 6.21 -26.90 -37.35
CA MET A 4 7.57 -26.97 -37.94
C MET A 4 7.61 -26.74 -39.47
N ASN A 5 8.20 -25.66 -40.03
CA ASN A 5 9.55 -25.12 -39.80
C ASN A 5 9.77 -23.67 -40.33
N GLU A 6 10.78 -22.98 -39.74
CA GLU A 6 11.68 -21.90 -40.26
C GLU A 6 11.15 -20.81 -41.26
N ARG A 7 11.44 -19.49 -41.14
CA ARG A 7 12.76 -18.82 -41.09
C ARG A 7 12.67 -17.33 -40.66
N ASN A 8 13.81 -16.77 -40.25
CA ASN A 8 14.05 -15.33 -40.08
C ASN A 8 13.83 -14.54 -41.39
N ASP A 9 13.35 -13.29 -41.33
CA ASP A 9 14.22 -12.12 -41.56
C ASP A 9 13.60 -10.78 -41.06
N ASN A 10 14.36 -9.70 -41.27
CA ASN A 10 14.36 -8.42 -40.58
C ASN A 10 13.49 -7.28 -41.20
N ARG A 11 13.34 -6.21 -40.38
CA ARG A 11 13.25 -4.77 -40.73
C ARG A 11 11.96 -4.18 -41.33
N LYS A 12 11.28 -3.46 -40.41
CA LYS A 12 10.93 -2.02 -40.50
C LYS A 12 9.78 -1.58 -41.45
N PRO A 13 9.16 -0.40 -41.19
CA PRO A 13 7.70 -0.31 -41.20
C PRO A 13 7.09 0.51 -42.34
N ASN A 14 5.81 0.27 -42.63
CA ASN A 14 4.99 1.15 -43.46
C ASN A 14 4.23 2.16 -42.60
N ARG A 15 4.33 3.44 -43.01
CA ARG A 15 3.43 4.51 -42.59
C ARG A 15 2.08 4.37 -43.31
N PHE A 16 0.99 4.42 -42.57
CA PHE A 16 -0.31 4.95 -43.00
C PHE A 16 -0.93 5.59 -41.74
N GLY A 17 -1.60 6.74 -41.77
CA GLY A 17 -2.16 7.46 -42.91
C GLY A 17 -3.64 7.73 -42.62
N ILE A 18 -3.91 8.76 -41.83
CA ILE A 18 -5.25 9.08 -41.28
C ILE A 18 -6.25 9.35 -42.42
N ARG A 19 -7.45 8.74 -42.34
CA ARG A 19 -8.70 9.33 -42.81
C ARG A 19 -9.86 8.95 -41.88
N ASN A 20 -10.53 9.95 -41.34
CA ASN A 20 -11.80 9.77 -40.62
C ASN A 20 -12.91 9.38 -41.59
N PHE A 21 -13.86 8.56 -41.11
CA PHE A 21 -15.25 8.60 -41.58
C PHE A 21 -16.20 8.45 -40.39
N SER A 22 -17.28 9.24 -40.46
CA SER A 22 -18.29 9.45 -39.43
C SER A 22 -19.31 8.31 -39.30
N GLY A 23 -19.82 8.05 -38.09
CA GLY A 23 -21.09 7.32 -37.89
C GLY A 23 -21.19 6.62 -36.53
N PRO A 24 -22.22 6.90 -35.71
CA PRO A 24 -22.35 6.32 -34.37
C PRO A 24 -23.00 4.93 -34.41
N ALA A 25 -22.59 4.03 -33.51
CA ALA A 25 -23.23 2.73 -33.32
C ALA A 25 -23.41 2.40 -31.81
N LEU A 26 -24.63 1.97 -31.47
CA LEU A 26 -25.08 1.65 -30.12
C LEU A 26 -24.23 0.56 -29.43
N LYS A 27 -23.97 0.75 -28.13
CA LYS A 27 -23.71 -0.36 -27.21
C LYS A 27 -25.01 -1.13 -26.95
N VAL A 28 -25.18 -2.31 -27.56
CA VAL A 28 -26.01 -3.39 -26.99
C VAL A 28 -25.34 -4.73 -27.30
N SER A 29 -24.90 -5.45 -26.27
CA SER A 29 -24.74 -6.90 -26.34
C SER A 29 -24.91 -7.50 -24.94
N LEU A 30 -26.08 -8.11 -24.76
CA LEU A 30 -26.45 -8.91 -23.60
C LEU A 30 -26.26 -10.38 -24.01
N SER A 31 -25.52 -11.18 -23.23
CA SER A 31 -25.87 -12.60 -22.96
C SER A 31 -24.80 -13.32 -22.14
N ALA A 32 -25.26 -14.10 -21.16
CA ALA A 32 -24.48 -15.09 -20.43
C ALA A 32 -25.01 -16.50 -20.76
N PHE A 33 -24.16 -17.53 -20.81
CA PHE A 33 -24.58 -18.94 -20.88
C PHE A 33 -23.56 -19.91 -20.24
N ILE A 34 -23.76 -20.20 -18.94
CA ILE A 34 -24.01 -21.54 -18.36
C ILE A 34 -23.06 -22.74 -18.68
N LEU A 35 -22.28 -23.11 -17.63
CA LEU A 35 -21.94 -24.44 -17.06
C LEU A 35 -21.05 -25.50 -17.81
N PRO A 36 -20.47 -26.50 -17.09
CA PRO A 36 -19.20 -27.15 -17.44
C PRO A 36 -19.27 -28.67 -17.71
N VAL A 37 -18.12 -29.30 -18.00
CA VAL A 37 -17.95 -30.77 -18.05
C VAL A 37 -16.65 -31.22 -17.37
N ILE A 38 -16.76 -32.27 -16.55
CA ILE A 38 -15.65 -33.00 -15.90
C ILE A 38 -15.23 -34.17 -16.81
N LEU A 39 -13.93 -34.49 -16.91
CA LEU A 39 -13.50 -35.90 -17.00
C LEU A 39 -12.03 -36.08 -16.59
N ALA A 40 -11.77 -37.12 -15.77
CA ALA A 40 -10.43 -37.56 -15.40
C ALA A 40 -9.91 -38.64 -16.37
N ALA A 41 -8.59 -38.85 -16.41
CA ALA A 41 -7.97 -39.97 -17.10
C ALA A 41 -6.86 -40.58 -16.23
N CYS A 42 -6.98 -41.88 -15.94
CA CYS A 42 -6.07 -42.63 -15.07
C CYS A 42 -4.80 -43.08 -15.80
N LEU A 43 -3.74 -43.34 -15.02
CA LEU A 43 -2.70 -44.32 -15.37
C LEU A 43 -2.45 -45.19 -14.13
N ASN A 44 -2.71 -46.50 -14.25
CA ASN A 44 -2.44 -47.50 -13.21
C ASN A 44 -0.95 -47.85 -13.17
N PRO A 45 -0.34 -48.08 -11.99
CA PRO A 45 0.93 -48.75 -11.87
C PRO A 45 0.75 -50.28 -11.95
N VAL A 46 1.71 -50.97 -12.59
CA VAL A 46 1.84 -52.44 -12.50
C VAL A 46 2.98 -52.77 -11.53
N GLN A 47 2.71 -53.76 -10.70
CA GLN A 47 3.51 -54.36 -9.64
C GLN A 47 5.03 -54.44 -9.90
N ASP A 48 5.80 -53.98 -8.92
CA ASP A 48 6.90 -54.78 -8.35
C ASP A 48 6.55 -55.03 -6.87
N ALA A 49 6.07 -56.23 -6.57
CA ALA A 49 5.63 -56.58 -5.22
C ALA A 49 6.82 -56.92 -4.32
N LYS A 50 7.12 -56.05 -3.35
CA LYS A 50 7.88 -56.47 -2.15
C LYS A 50 7.09 -57.58 -1.43
N PRO A 51 7.78 -58.56 -0.80
CA PRO A 51 7.10 -59.65 -0.10
C PRO A 51 6.17 -59.13 1.00
N PRO A 52 5.03 -59.80 1.27
CA PRO A 52 4.10 -59.37 2.30
C PRO A 52 4.78 -59.37 3.66
N VAL A 53 4.64 -58.23 4.30
CA VAL A 53 5.21 -57.84 5.57
C VAL A 53 4.24 -58.40 6.64
N LEU A 54 4.42 -59.66 7.04
CA LEU A 54 3.57 -60.33 8.04
C LEU A 54 4.06 -60.07 9.48
N GLY A 55 3.15 -60.17 10.45
CA GLY A 55 3.44 -60.17 11.89
C GLY A 55 2.91 -61.43 12.57
N ARG A 56 3.48 -61.82 13.71
CA ARG A 56 3.12 -63.07 14.40
C ARG A 56 2.33 -62.82 15.67
N VAL A 57 1.24 -63.54 15.86
CA VAL A 57 0.42 -63.51 17.07
C VAL A 57 0.58 -64.83 17.82
N LEU A 58 0.81 -64.80 19.12
CA LEU A 58 0.92 -65.99 19.96
C LEU A 58 -0.25 -66.02 20.95
N VAL A 59 -1.20 -66.94 20.78
CA VAL A 59 -2.39 -67.02 21.65
C VAL A 59 -2.15 -68.01 22.77
N SER A 60 -2.43 -67.60 24.01
CA SER A 60 -2.30 -68.43 25.20
C SER A 60 -3.51 -68.27 26.12
N LEU A 61 -3.73 -69.21 27.03
CA LEU A 61 -4.69 -69.08 28.11
C LEU A 61 -3.97 -68.62 29.38
N GLY A 62 -4.52 -67.65 30.11
CA GLY A 62 -3.89 -67.17 31.35
C GLY A 62 -4.64 -66.02 32.02
N ASP A 63 -4.65 -66.06 33.35
CA ASP A 63 -5.69 -65.48 34.21
C ASP A 63 -5.15 -64.44 35.22
N GLY A 64 -4.16 -63.63 34.80
CA GLY A 64 -3.21 -62.89 35.65
C GLY A 64 -3.74 -62.07 36.84
N GLY A 65 -4.15 -62.76 37.92
CA GLY A 65 -4.76 -62.13 39.10
C GLY A 65 -4.89 -63.00 40.37
N GLY A 66 -4.34 -64.22 40.41
CA GLY A 66 -3.90 -64.89 41.65
C GLY A 66 -4.92 -65.31 42.74
N ARG A 67 -6.24 -65.08 42.59
CA ARG A 67 -7.27 -65.43 43.60
C ARG A 67 -8.53 -66.09 43.04
N SER A 68 -8.36 -66.99 42.08
CA SER A 68 -9.47 -67.80 41.56
C SER A 68 -9.03 -69.25 41.33
N LEU A 69 -9.93 -70.19 41.62
CA LEU A 69 -9.72 -71.62 41.41
C LEU A 69 -10.41 -72.03 40.11
N LEU A 70 -9.65 -72.68 39.22
CA LEU A 70 -10.06 -73.11 37.89
C LEU A 70 -9.74 -74.61 37.70
N PRO A 71 -10.44 -75.33 36.81
CA PRO A 71 -10.02 -76.68 36.40
C PRO A 71 -8.62 -76.68 35.77
N PRO A 72 -7.87 -77.80 35.86
CA PRO A 72 -6.64 -77.98 35.13
C PRO A 72 -6.83 -77.74 33.62
N THR A 73 -6.00 -76.88 33.03
CA THR A 73 -6.14 -76.46 31.62
C THR A 73 -5.96 -77.59 30.61
N THR A 74 -5.45 -78.75 31.04
CA THR A 74 -5.32 -79.98 30.25
C THR A 74 -6.63 -80.72 30.00
N ASP A 75 -7.69 -80.39 30.74
CA ASP A 75 -8.94 -81.17 30.71
C ASP A 75 -9.89 -80.66 29.61
N PHE A 76 -9.65 -79.45 29.09
CA PHE A 76 -10.18 -78.99 27.81
C PHE A 76 -9.41 -79.65 26.66
N THR A 77 -10.07 -80.54 25.93
CA THR A 77 -9.43 -81.43 24.95
C THR A 77 -9.34 -80.84 23.54
N LYS A 78 -10.14 -79.82 23.22
CA LYS A 78 -10.12 -79.07 21.95
C LYS A 78 -10.32 -77.57 22.17
N PHE A 79 -9.66 -76.76 21.36
CA PHE A 79 -9.93 -75.33 21.21
C PHE A 79 -10.22 -74.97 19.75
N THR A 80 -10.97 -73.90 19.51
CA THR A 80 -11.18 -73.28 18.20
C THR A 80 -10.90 -71.79 18.32
N LEU A 81 -10.03 -71.26 17.45
CA LEU A 81 -9.63 -69.85 17.41
C LEU A 81 -10.12 -69.22 16.10
N VAL A 82 -10.73 -68.04 16.15
CA VAL A 82 -11.21 -67.31 14.96
C VAL A 82 -10.72 -65.87 15.00
N PHE A 83 -9.86 -65.48 14.06
CA PHE A 83 -9.40 -64.11 13.84
C PHE A 83 -10.20 -63.48 12.70
N SER A 84 -10.63 -62.21 12.83
CA SER A 84 -11.38 -61.49 11.80
C SER A 84 -10.95 -60.03 11.66
N SER A 85 -10.84 -59.52 10.43
CA SER A 85 -10.46 -58.13 10.12
C SER A 85 -11.18 -57.65 8.86
N GLY A 86 -12.18 -56.79 9.02
CA GLY A 86 -13.07 -56.40 7.92
C GLY A 86 -13.77 -57.62 7.30
N GLU A 87 -13.53 -57.89 6.02
CA GLU A 87 -14.04 -59.08 5.31
C GLU A 87 -13.11 -60.31 5.39
N LYS A 88 -11.95 -60.22 6.06
CA LYS A 88 -10.97 -61.32 6.17
C LYS A 88 -11.19 -62.13 7.44
N THR A 89 -11.12 -63.46 7.35
CA THR A 89 -11.24 -64.37 8.51
C THR A 89 -10.23 -65.51 8.44
N VAL A 90 -9.63 -65.88 9.57
CA VAL A 90 -8.71 -67.01 9.73
C VAL A 90 -9.15 -67.85 10.93
N THR A 91 -9.45 -69.13 10.72
CA THR A 91 -9.94 -70.07 11.76
C THR A 91 -9.01 -71.26 11.91
N MET A 92 -8.76 -71.70 13.15
CA MET A 92 -7.97 -72.90 13.47
C MET A 92 -8.60 -73.71 14.59
N ASP A 93 -8.64 -75.04 14.40
CA ASP A 93 -9.04 -76.01 15.41
C ASP A 93 -7.79 -76.71 15.99
N LEU A 94 -7.58 -76.61 17.30
CA LEU A 94 -6.46 -77.21 18.01
C LEU A 94 -6.95 -78.43 18.80
N THR A 95 -6.30 -79.59 18.61
CA THR A 95 -6.63 -80.85 19.28
C THR A 95 -5.36 -81.64 19.62
N GLY A 96 -5.46 -82.62 20.52
CA GLY A 96 -4.36 -83.54 20.80
C GLY A 96 -3.21 -82.90 21.58
N ASP A 97 -2.02 -82.83 20.99
CA ASP A 97 -0.87 -82.16 21.60
C ASP A 97 -0.86 -80.65 21.31
N ASP A 98 -1.45 -80.19 20.19
CA ASP A 98 -1.53 -78.76 19.87
C ASP A 98 -2.42 -78.00 20.86
N SER A 99 -3.52 -78.61 21.35
CA SER A 99 -4.35 -78.02 22.41
C SER A 99 -3.64 -77.92 23.76
N LYS A 100 -2.51 -78.60 23.98
CA LYS A 100 -1.65 -78.39 25.16
C LYS A 100 -0.69 -77.22 24.98
N THR A 101 -0.34 -76.86 23.74
CA THR A 101 0.59 -75.75 23.50
C THR A 101 -0.03 -74.39 23.80
N ILE A 102 -1.34 -74.21 23.65
CA ILE A 102 -2.05 -72.98 24.00
C ILE A 102 -2.02 -72.70 25.53
N SER A 103 -1.91 -73.73 26.36
CA SER A 103 -1.78 -73.61 27.82
C SER A 103 -0.33 -73.69 28.33
N ALA A 104 0.61 -74.24 27.53
CA ALA A 104 2.00 -74.47 27.93
C ALA A 104 3.04 -73.52 27.27
N GLY A 105 2.61 -72.38 26.71
CA GLY A 105 3.53 -71.37 26.15
C GLY A 105 2.93 -70.47 25.07
N GLY A 106 1.82 -70.90 24.45
CA GLY A 106 1.07 -70.17 23.44
C GLY A 106 1.25 -70.70 22.01
N TYR A 107 0.17 -70.67 21.24
CA TYR A 107 0.10 -71.16 19.86
C TYR A 107 0.29 -70.00 18.86
N GLY A 108 1.25 -70.12 17.95
CA GLY A 108 1.70 -69.03 17.06
C GLY A 108 1.06 -69.03 15.67
N VAL A 109 0.51 -67.87 15.28
CA VAL A 109 -0.26 -67.61 14.06
C VAL A 109 0.33 -66.41 13.33
N ASP A 110 0.67 -66.55 12.04
CA ASP A 110 1.17 -65.43 11.24
C ASP A 110 0.01 -64.75 10.50
N LEU A 111 -0.14 -63.44 10.65
CA LEU A 111 -1.24 -62.64 10.10
C LEU A 111 -0.70 -61.42 9.33
N GLU A 112 -1.52 -60.88 8.42
CA GLU A 112 -1.21 -59.63 7.73
C GLU A 112 -1.30 -58.43 8.69
N LEU A 113 -0.55 -57.36 8.40
CA LEU A 113 -0.59 -56.16 9.24
C LEU A 113 -1.99 -55.54 9.27
N GLY A 114 -2.36 -55.04 10.44
CA GLY A 114 -3.66 -54.45 10.70
C GLY A 114 -4.31 -55.05 11.94
N THR A 115 -5.55 -54.65 12.18
CA THR A 115 -6.29 -54.94 13.42
C THR A 115 -7.21 -56.14 13.23
N TRP A 116 -7.07 -57.17 14.07
CA TRP A 116 -7.79 -58.45 13.99
C TRP A 116 -8.51 -58.77 15.31
N ASN A 117 -9.79 -59.16 15.23
CA ASN A 117 -10.59 -59.59 16.38
C ASN A 117 -10.57 -61.12 16.53
N LEU A 118 -10.14 -61.61 17.68
CA LEU A 118 -10.01 -63.03 18.05
C LEU A 118 -11.13 -63.50 19.00
N THR A 119 -11.86 -64.55 18.64
CA THR A 119 -12.67 -65.34 19.59
C THR A 119 -12.07 -66.72 19.79
N VAL A 120 -12.27 -67.29 20.99
CA VAL A 120 -11.77 -68.62 21.36
C VAL A 120 -12.87 -69.45 22.04
N SER A 121 -13.17 -70.62 21.47
CA SER A 121 -14.13 -71.59 22.03
C SER A 121 -13.39 -72.84 22.52
N ALA A 122 -13.80 -73.37 23.67
CA ALA A 122 -13.15 -74.48 24.36
C ALA A 122 -14.12 -75.64 24.64
N TYR A 123 -13.66 -76.85 24.34
CA TYR A 123 -14.50 -78.05 24.29
C TYR A 123 -13.88 -79.20 25.07
N THR A 124 -14.75 -80.04 25.63
CA THR A 124 -14.40 -81.32 26.27
C THR A 124 -14.87 -82.50 25.41
N GLY A 125 -14.41 -83.71 25.73
CA GLY A 125 -14.73 -84.94 25.00
C GLY A 125 -13.69 -85.33 23.95
N THR A 126 -14.06 -86.21 23.02
CA THR A 126 -13.18 -86.73 21.96
C THR A 126 -13.90 -86.76 20.61
N ALA A 127 -13.14 -86.68 19.52
CA ALA A 127 -13.70 -86.64 18.18
C ALA A 127 -14.59 -87.87 17.87
N PRO A 128 -15.74 -87.71 17.19
CA PRO A 128 -16.27 -86.45 16.65
C PRO A 128 -17.08 -85.60 17.65
N ASP A 129 -17.50 -86.18 18.78
CA ASP A 129 -18.54 -85.65 19.66
C ASP A 129 -18.00 -84.67 20.74
N TYR A 130 -17.29 -83.63 20.28
CA TYR A 130 -16.81 -82.56 21.16
C TYR A 130 -17.98 -81.72 21.70
N THR A 131 -18.02 -81.53 23.01
CA THR A 131 -19.05 -80.72 23.69
C THR A 131 -18.48 -79.36 24.07
N LEU A 132 -19.15 -78.28 23.65
CA LEU A 132 -18.75 -76.92 24.02
C LEU A 132 -18.88 -76.74 25.54
N THR A 133 -17.83 -76.26 26.20
CA THR A 133 -17.75 -76.19 27.67
C THR A 133 -17.46 -74.77 28.17
N ALA A 134 -16.69 -73.98 27.41
CA ALA A 134 -16.43 -72.58 27.71
C ALA A 134 -16.10 -71.76 26.44
N GLU A 135 -16.29 -70.45 26.46
CA GLU A 135 -15.93 -69.53 25.36
C GLU A 135 -15.33 -68.22 25.88
N SER A 136 -14.62 -67.48 25.03
CA SER A 136 -14.19 -66.11 25.28
C SER A 136 -15.41 -65.20 25.36
N ALA A 137 -15.56 -64.44 26.45
CA ALA A 137 -16.76 -63.62 26.70
C ALA A 137 -17.04 -62.59 25.59
N GLU A 138 -15.99 -62.00 25.03
CA GLU A 138 -16.04 -61.07 23.90
C GLU A 138 -14.84 -61.32 22.96
N ALA A 139 -14.87 -60.72 21.76
CA ALA A 139 -13.78 -60.83 20.79
C ALA A 139 -12.62 -59.89 21.16
N VAL A 140 -11.40 -60.41 21.20
CA VAL A 140 -10.20 -59.67 21.62
C VAL A 140 -9.53 -59.03 20.40
N GLU A 141 -9.42 -57.71 20.38
CA GLU A 141 -8.78 -56.97 19.29
C GLU A 141 -7.24 -57.03 19.38
N ILE A 142 -6.59 -57.30 18.25
CA ILE A 142 -5.16 -57.60 18.14
C ILE A 142 -4.57 -56.82 16.96
N VAL A 143 -3.76 -55.80 17.24
CA VAL A 143 -3.03 -55.06 16.20
C VAL A 143 -1.77 -55.82 15.83
N VAL A 144 -1.71 -56.29 14.58
CA VAL A 144 -0.57 -57.00 13.99
C VAL A 144 0.33 -55.98 13.29
N SER A 145 1.59 -55.90 13.72
CA SER A 145 2.61 -54.98 13.19
C SER A 145 3.85 -55.75 12.70
N TRP A 146 4.71 -55.11 11.91
CA TRP A 146 5.80 -55.84 11.25
C TRP A 146 6.95 -56.17 12.19
N GLY A 147 7.44 -57.40 12.13
CA GLY A 147 8.59 -57.86 12.91
C GLY A 147 8.33 -57.97 14.42
N SER A 148 7.10 -57.71 14.87
CA SER A 148 6.67 -57.89 16.25
C SER A 148 6.01 -59.26 16.45
N ILE A 149 6.11 -59.77 17.68
CA ILE A 149 5.35 -60.93 18.15
C ILE A 149 4.35 -60.42 19.18
N SER A 150 3.05 -60.46 18.87
CA SER A 150 1.96 -60.04 19.76
C SER A 150 1.46 -61.24 20.56
N VAL A 151 1.77 -61.31 21.86
CA VAL A 151 1.33 -62.40 22.73
C VAL A 151 0.00 -62.01 23.39
N GLN A 152 -1.01 -62.85 23.22
CA GLN A 152 -2.39 -62.61 23.67
C GLN A 152 -2.79 -63.66 24.71
N LYS A 153 -3.38 -63.23 25.82
CA LYS A 153 -3.86 -64.09 26.91
C LYS A 153 -5.37 -64.02 26.97
N ILE A 154 -6.03 -65.16 26.73
CA ILE A 154 -7.48 -65.25 26.61
C ILE A 154 -8.07 -65.91 27.86
N TRP A 155 -9.17 -65.35 28.34
CA TRP A 155 -9.98 -65.87 29.43
C TRP A 155 -11.24 -66.55 28.88
N LEU A 156 -11.68 -67.62 29.54
CA LEU A 156 -12.85 -68.39 29.16
C LEU A 156 -13.94 -68.31 30.26
N ILE A 157 -15.20 -68.24 29.85
CA ILE A 157 -16.39 -68.30 30.71
C ILE A 157 -17.20 -69.57 30.40
N PRO A 158 -17.82 -70.22 31.41
CA PRO A 158 -18.59 -71.45 31.21
C PRO A 158 -19.87 -71.21 30.42
N VAL A 159 -20.26 -72.17 29.57
CA VAL A 159 -21.59 -72.17 28.95
C VAL A 159 -22.65 -72.71 29.93
N THR A 160 -23.83 -72.10 29.95
CA THR A 160 -24.66 -71.93 31.15
C THR A 160 -25.54 -73.12 31.60
N VAL A 161 -25.21 -74.37 31.22
CA VAL A 161 -26.04 -75.54 31.59
C VAL A 161 -25.19 -76.76 31.98
N GLY A 162 -25.32 -77.21 33.24
CA GLY A 162 -24.73 -78.46 33.74
C GLY A 162 -24.29 -78.37 35.20
N ASN A 163 -23.60 -79.42 35.67
CA ASN A 163 -22.85 -79.44 36.93
C ASN A 163 -21.36 -79.72 36.65
N GLY A 164 -20.47 -79.25 37.50
CA GLY A 164 -19.07 -79.66 37.58
C GLY A 164 -18.68 -80.08 38.99
N THR A 165 -17.47 -80.60 39.18
CA THR A 165 -16.99 -81.08 40.48
C THR A 165 -16.12 -80.01 41.14
N PHE A 166 -16.33 -79.77 42.44
CA PHE A 166 -15.36 -79.06 43.28
C PHE A 166 -14.67 -80.05 44.22
N SER A 167 -13.37 -79.90 44.41
CA SER A 167 -12.50 -80.80 45.17
C SER A 167 -11.55 -80.00 46.06
N TRP A 168 -11.15 -80.54 47.21
CA TRP A 168 -10.25 -79.86 48.16
C TRP A 168 -9.22 -80.79 48.79
N ASP A 169 -8.06 -80.22 49.10
CA ASP A 169 -6.91 -80.85 49.75
C ASP A 169 -6.22 -79.80 50.65
N ILE A 170 -6.67 -79.72 51.90
CA ILE A 170 -6.30 -78.63 52.81
C ILE A 170 -5.43 -79.18 53.94
N SER A 171 -4.25 -78.59 54.09
CA SER A 171 -3.23 -78.92 55.10
C SER A 171 -3.10 -77.81 56.15
N PHE A 172 -2.91 -78.21 57.41
CA PHE A 172 -2.77 -77.32 58.56
C PHE A 172 -1.85 -77.92 59.63
N PRO A 173 -1.33 -77.11 60.58
CA PRO A 173 -0.26 -77.54 61.48
C PRO A 173 -0.63 -78.78 62.29
N ILE A 174 0.33 -79.68 62.54
CA ILE A 174 0.08 -80.96 63.25
C ILE A 174 -0.58 -80.78 64.64
N THR A 175 -0.40 -79.62 65.27
CA THR A 175 -0.99 -79.27 66.57
C THR A 175 -2.48 -78.93 66.52
N MET A 176 -3.03 -78.59 65.36
CA MET A 176 -4.41 -78.12 65.24
C MET A 176 -5.40 -79.27 65.49
N GLY A 177 -6.42 -79.04 66.31
CA GLY A 177 -7.33 -80.10 66.77
C GLY A 177 -6.66 -81.06 67.77
N THR A 178 -5.72 -80.56 68.58
CA THR A 178 -5.28 -81.23 69.82
C THR A 178 -5.76 -80.51 71.08
N PHE A 179 -6.33 -79.31 70.94
CA PHE A 179 -6.94 -78.53 72.01
C PHE A 179 -8.48 -78.49 71.85
N ILE A 180 -9.19 -78.25 72.96
CA ILE A 180 -10.66 -78.46 73.05
C ILE A 180 -11.49 -77.43 72.23
N ASN A 181 -10.88 -76.31 71.81
CA ASN A 181 -11.57 -75.17 71.18
C ASN A 181 -11.11 -74.86 69.75
N ASP A 182 -10.30 -75.71 69.11
CA ASP A 182 -9.83 -75.47 67.73
C ASP A 182 -10.95 -75.71 66.70
N VAL A 183 -11.06 -74.86 65.67
CA VAL A 183 -12.10 -74.97 64.62
C VAL A 183 -11.46 -74.84 63.23
N ALA A 184 -11.86 -75.70 62.29
CA ALA A 184 -11.53 -75.56 60.87
C ALA A 184 -12.73 -75.91 59.98
N THR A 185 -13.22 -74.95 59.19
CA THR A 185 -14.36 -75.15 58.28
C THR A 185 -14.06 -74.67 56.86
N LEU A 186 -14.71 -75.31 55.89
CA LEU A 186 -14.75 -74.96 54.47
C LEU A 186 -16.20 -74.67 54.07
N GLU A 187 -16.46 -73.53 53.45
CA GLU A 187 -17.75 -73.14 52.89
C GLU A 187 -17.62 -72.82 51.40
N LEU A 188 -18.58 -73.26 50.58
CA LEU A 188 -18.81 -72.76 49.22
C LEU A 188 -20.09 -71.94 49.22
N LYS A 189 -20.01 -70.68 48.79
CA LYS A 189 -21.15 -69.76 48.74
C LYS A 189 -21.42 -69.31 47.32
N LYS A 190 -22.69 -69.34 46.92
CA LYS A 190 -23.13 -68.70 45.69
C LYS A 190 -23.04 -67.16 45.83
N PRO A 191 -23.02 -66.40 44.72
CA PRO A 191 -22.89 -64.94 44.77
C PRO A 191 -24.10 -64.24 45.41
N ASP A 192 -25.24 -64.92 45.54
CA ASP A 192 -26.42 -64.48 46.30
C ASP A 192 -26.29 -64.68 47.83
N GLY A 193 -25.16 -65.21 48.30
CA GLY A 193 -24.88 -65.53 49.70
C GLY A 193 -25.36 -66.90 50.17
N ALA A 194 -26.05 -67.68 49.33
CA ALA A 194 -26.52 -69.01 49.70
C ALA A 194 -25.34 -69.99 49.84
N ILE A 195 -25.22 -70.63 51.01
CA ILE A 195 -24.18 -71.63 51.27
C ILE A 195 -24.56 -72.92 50.55
N ALA A 196 -23.82 -73.25 49.48
CA ALA A 196 -24.01 -74.46 48.69
C ALA A 196 -23.36 -75.69 49.33
N VAL A 197 -22.23 -75.51 50.02
CA VAL A 197 -21.52 -76.57 50.76
C VAL A 197 -20.95 -75.97 52.05
N HIS A 198 -21.06 -76.70 53.16
CA HIS A 198 -20.41 -76.38 54.43
C HIS A 198 -19.84 -77.67 55.02
N GLN A 199 -18.54 -77.70 55.31
CA GLN A 199 -17.83 -78.88 55.76
C GLN A 199 -16.94 -78.53 56.96
N ASP A 200 -17.13 -79.27 58.06
CA ASP A 200 -16.15 -79.35 59.16
C ASP A 200 -14.97 -80.20 58.68
N LEU A 201 -13.77 -79.61 58.67
CA LEU A 201 -12.56 -80.23 58.15
C LEU A 201 -11.89 -81.17 59.18
N LEU A 202 -12.31 -81.15 60.45
CA LEU A 202 -11.73 -81.92 61.56
C LEU A 202 -12.55 -83.16 61.93
N ALA A 203 -13.85 -83.19 61.64
CA ALA A 203 -14.80 -84.14 62.22
C ALA A 203 -14.70 -85.61 61.71
N ALA A 204 -14.27 -85.86 60.47
CA ALA A 204 -13.96 -87.20 59.93
C ALA A 204 -13.14 -87.09 58.63
N ASN A 205 -12.31 -88.11 58.33
CA ASN A 205 -11.41 -88.20 57.17
C ASN A 205 -10.12 -87.34 57.20
N LEU A 206 -9.55 -87.11 58.39
CA LEU A 206 -8.18 -86.59 58.50
C LEU A 206 -7.14 -87.66 58.19
N THR A 207 -6.11 -87.29 57.41
CA THR A 207 -4.86 -88.06 57.28
C THR A 207 -3.72 -87.28 57.92
N ASN A 208 -2.98 -87.91 58.84
CA ASN A 208 -1.86 -87.29 59.54
C ASN A 208 -0.53 -87.65 58.88
N THR A 209 0.33 -86.66 58.69
CA THR A 209 1.75 -86.86 58.33
C THR A 209 2.64 -86.58 59.54
N ALA A 210 3.97 -86.55 59.37
CA ALA A 210 4.90 -86.26 60.46
C ALA A 210 4.92 -84.77 60.89
N THR A 211 4.42 -83.86 60.05
CA THR A 211 4.52 -82.40 60.24
C THR A 211 3.19 -81.65 60.14
N GLU A 212 2.18 -82.24 59.49
CA GLU A 212 0.89 -81.59 59.19
C GLU A 212 -0.30 -82.59 59.25
N LYS A 213 -1.50 -82.06 59.48
CA LYS A 213 -2.77 -82.77 59.26
C LYS A 213 -3.39 -82.33 57.95
N VAL A 214 -4.02 -83.25 57.22
CA VAL A 214 -4.60 -82.99 55.90
C VAL A 214 -6.05 -83.50 55.82
N SER A 215 -6.94 -82.67 55.29
CA SER A 215 -8.36 -82.96 55.05
C SER A 215 -8.67 -82.87 53.56
N LYS A 216 -9.25 -83.93 52.98
CA LYS A 216 -9.56 -84.03 51.54
C LYS A 216 -11.00 -84.45 51.28
N GLY A 217 -11.60 -83.95 50.19
CA GLY A 217 -12.95 -84.33 49.77
C GLY A 217 -13.36 -83.67 48.45
N SER A 218 -14.53 -84.03 47.93
CA SER A 218 -15.07 -83.46 46.69
C SER A 218 -16.61 -83.53 46.63
N VAL A 219 -17.22 -82.72 45.76
CA VAL A 219 -18.67 -82.55 45.64
C VAL A 219 -19.05 -82.00 44.25
N ASP A 220 -20.08 -82.57 43.62
CA ASP A 220 -20.63 -82.06 42.37
C ASP A 220 -21.63 -80.93 42.62
N ILE A 221 -21.45 -79.78 41.98
CA ILE A 221 -22.27 -78.58 42.13
C ILE A 221 -22.60 -77.94 40.76
N PRO A 222 -23.71 -77.18 40.65
CA PRO A 222 -24.08 -76.49 39.41
C PRO A 222 -22.96 -75.61 38.83
N VAL A 223 -22.94 -75.47 37.51
CA VAL A 223 -22.02 -74.59 36.77
C VAL A 223 -22.30 -73.13 37.12
N GLU A 224 -21.45 -72.56 37.97
CA GLU A 224 -21.55 -71.19 38.47
C GLU A 224 -20.22 -70.75 39.11
N TYR A 225 -20.19 -69.52 39.62
CA TYR A 225 -19.13 -68.97 40.45
C TYR A 225 -19.47 -69.21 41.94
N TYR A 226 -18.47 -69.58 42.74
CA TYR A 226 -18.64 -69.80 44.18
C TYR A 226 -17.49 -69.20 44.98
N ASP A 227 -17.80 -68.45 46.04
CA ASP A 227 -16.81 -68.03 47.03
C ASP A 227 -16.45 -69.23 47.92
N VAL A 228 -15.20 -69.68 47.82
CA VAL A 228 -14.58 -70.69 48.68
C VAL A 228 -14.03 -70.00 49.91
N VAL A 229 -14.56 -70.30 51.09
CA VAL A 229 -14.15 -69.67 52.35
C VAL A 229 -13.67 -70.73 53.34
N ILE A 230 -12.39 -70.69 53.66
CA ILE A 230 -11.76 -71.54 54.68
C ILE A 230 -11.50 -70.70 55.92
N ARG A 231 -11.98 -71.16 57.08
CA ARG A 231 -11.81 -70.47 58.37
C ARG A 231 -11.12 -71.39 59.36
N LEU A 232 -10.04 -70.91 59.97
CA LEU A 232 -9.21 -71.61 60.94
C LEU A 232 -9.13 -70.80 62.23
N GLN A 233 -9.31 -71.45 63.38
CA GLN A 233 -9.08 -70.85 64.69
C GLN A 233 -8.25 -71.79 65.57
N LYS A 234 -7.21 -71.22 66.20
CA LYS A 234 -6.32 -71.91 67.15
C LYS A 234 -5.95 -70.94 68.28
N ASP A 235 -6.09 -71.36 69.53
CA ASP A 235 -5.78 -70.55 70.72
C ASP A 235 -6.34 -69.11 70.66
N GLU A 236 -7.63 -68.99 70.32
CA GLU A 236 -8.39 -67.76 70.06
C GLU A 236 -7.96 -66.92 68.84
N LYS A 237 -6.80 -67.17 68.22
CA LYS A 237 -6.33 -66.48 67.01
C LYS A 237 -6.97 -67.04 65.74
N LEU A 238 -7.23 -66.17 64.78
CA LEU A 238 -7.90 -66.49 63.50
C LEU A 238 -6.93 -66.46 62.32
N ALA A 239 -7.05 -67.44 61.44
CA ALA A 239 -6.48 -67.47 60.10
C ALA A 239 -7.53 -68.01 59.11
N GLY A 240 -7.26 -67.92 57.81
CA GLY A 240 -8.18 -68.41 56.79
C GLY A 240 -7.86 -67.87 55.41
N ARG A 241 -8.60 -68.35 54.41
CA ARG A 241 -8.52 -67.89 53.01
C ARG A 241 -9.92 -67.76 52.43
N ALA A 242 -10.08 -66.84 51.48
CA ALA A 242 -11.27 -66.74 50.65
C ALA A 242 -10.81 -66.60 49.19
N GLU A 243 -11.29 -67.46 48.30
CA GLU A 243 -10.91 -67.54 46.89
C GLU A 243 -12.14 -67.83 46.03
N LEU A 244 -12.20 -67.34 44.78
CA LEU A 244 -13.37 -67.55 43.90
C LEU A 244 -13.20 -68.81 43.03
N ALA A 245 -13.99 -69.86 43.24
CA ALA A 245 -14.01 -71.03 42.36
C ALA A 245 -14.96 -70.84 41.17
N ARG A 246 -14.49 -71.18 39.97
CA ARG A 246 -15.33 -71.25 38.75
C ARG A 246 -15.57 -72.72 38.41
N ILE A 247 -16.84 -73.12 38.34
CA ILE A 247 -17.23 -74.51 38.07
C ILE A 247 -17.70 -74.63 36.62
N PHE A 248 -17.06 -75.52 35.86
CA PHE A 248 -17.34 -75.76 34.44
C PHE A 248 -18.04 -77.12 34.23
N PRO A 249 -18.93 -77.26 33.23
CA PRO A 249 -19.72 -78.46 33.08
C PRO A 249 -18.85 -79.70 32.82
N GLY A 250 -18.98 -80.72 33.67
CA GLY A 250 -18.24 -81.99 33.56
C GLY A 250 -16.76 -81.94 33.91
N LEU A 251 -16.23 -80.83 34.45
CA LEU A 251 -14.83 -80.68 34.85
C LEU A 251 -14.66 -80.56 36.38
N THR A 252 -13.47 -80.85 36.89
CA THR A 252 -13.14 -80.74 38.32
C THR A 252 -12.28 -79.51 38.61
N THR A 253 -12.65 -78.73 39.64
CA THR A 253 -11.92 -77.56 40.14
C THR A 253 -11.36 -77.87 41.54
N ASP A 254 -10.04 -77.78 41.71
CA ASP A 254 -9.35 -78.15 42.96
C ASP A 254 -8.97 -76.96 43.86
N ALA A 255 -9.09 -77.16 45.17
CA ALA A 255 -8.73 -76.23 46.23
C ALA A 255 -7.63 -76.81 47.13
N VAL A 256 -6.37 -76.50 46.81
CA VAL A 256 -5.20 -77.00 47.55
C VAL A 256 -4.57 -75.86 48.35
N PHE A 257 -4.57 -75.97 49.69
CA PHE A 257 -4.06 -74.92 50.58
C PHE A 257 -3.24 -75.49 51.75
N SER A 258 -2.27 -74.72 52.22
CA SER A 258 -1.43 -75.03 53.39
C SER A 258 -1.37 -73.84 54.34
N PHE A 259 -1.47 -74.11 55.64
CA PHE A 259 -1.37 -73.12 56.71
C PHE A 259 -0.31 -73.51 57.74
N THR A 260 0.42 -72.52 58.25
CA THR A 260 1.54 -72.66 59.19
C THR A 260 1.25 -71.94 60.52
N GLU A 261 2.16 -72.02 61.49
CA GLU A 261 2.03 -71.29 62.77
C GLU A 261 2.18 -69.77 62.63
N ASP A 262 2.89 -69.30 61.59
CA ASP A 262 3.23 -67.89 61.40
C ASP A 262 2.08 -67.07 60.77
N ASP A 263 1.02 -67.72 60.26
CA ASP A 263 -0.10 -67.10 59.54
C ASP A 263 -1.11 -66.32 60.44
N PHE A 264 -0.71 -65.91 61.66
CA PHE A 264 -1.58 -65.36 62.71
C PHE A 264 -1.05 -64.03 63.33
N VAL A 265 -0.88 -62.94 62.55
CA VAL A 265 -0.23 -61.64 62.93
C VAL A 265 -1.12 -60.39 62.62
N SER A 266 -0.87 -59.22 63.26
CA SER A 266 -1.76 -58.02 63.29
C SER A 266 -1.33 -56.79 62.45
N GLN A 267 -2.28 -55.89 62.10
CA GLN A 267 -2.14 -54.77 61.13
C GLN A 267 -2.99 -53.51 61.52
N LYS A 268 -2.73 -52.30 60.96
CA LYS A 268 -3.61 -51.10 61.05
C LYS A 268 -4.17 -50.66 59.69
N TYR A 269 -5.22 -49.82 59.71
CA TYR A 269 -5.88 -49.27 58.51
C TYR A 269 -5.79 -47.74 58.44
N LEU A 270 -5.53 -47.23 57.24
CA LEU A 270 -5.86 -45.87 56.80
C LEU A 270 -7.18 -45.95 56.02
N MET A 271 -8.07 -44.98 56.14
CA MET A 271 -9.37 -44.98 55.46
C MET A 271 -9.72 -43.58 54.95
N GLY A 272 -10.45 -43.48 53.85
CA GLY A 272 -10.85 -42.22 53.25
C GLY A 272 -12.05 -42.35 52.30
N GLU A 273 -12.56 -41.20 51.85
CA GLU A 273 -13.61 -41.08 50.85
C GLU A 273 -13.08 -40.34 49.60
N ILE A 274 -13.47 -40.81 48.41
CA ILE A 274 -13.40 -40.10 47.14
C ILE A 274 -14.85 -39.83 46.71
N GLN A 275 -15.18 -38.56 46.49
CA GLN A 275 -16.50 -38.21 45.96
C GLN A 275 -16.53 -38.37 44.44
N ASP A 276 -17.64 -38.94 43.93
CA ASP A 276 -17.97 -38.96 42.51
C ASP A 276 -18.17 -37.50 42.03
N PRO A 277 -17.49 -37.02 40.97
CA PRO A 277 -17.62 -35.64 40.51
C PRO A 277 -19.07 -35.29 40.19
N ALA A 278 -19.50 -34.09 40.59
CA ALA A 278 -20.86 -33.61 40.35
C ALA A 278 -21.16 -33.58 38.85
N ASN A 279 -21.94 -34.56 38.40
CA ASN A 279 -22.11 -34.88 36.98
C ASN A 279 -22.83 -33.77 36.20
N THR A 280 -22.04 -32.95 35.50
CA THR A 280 -22.50 -31.99 34.48
C THR A 280 -22.15 -32.42 33.05
N SER A 281 -21.41 -33.53 32.86
CA SER A 281 -20.77 -33.90 31.58
C SER A 281 -21.02 -35.34 31.10
N GLY A 282 -21.66 -36.21 31.90
CA GLY A 282 -22.08 -37.56 31.50
C GLY A 282 -20.99 -38.65 31.49
N LEU A 283 -19.81 -38.39 32.07
CA LEU A 283 -18.71 -39.37 32.19
C LEU A 283 -18.80 -40.13 33.52
N THR A 284 -18.44 -41.42 33.53
CA THR A 284 -18.35 -42.23 34.77
C THR A 284 -16.97 -42.84 34.93
N LEU A 285 -16.47 -42.86 36.16
CA LEU A 285 -15.19 -43.46 36.54
C LEU A 285 -15.31 -44.97 36.75
N SER A 286 -14.30 -45.71 36.30
CA SER A 286 -14.21 -47.16 36.51
C SER A 286 -12.79 -47.60 36.90
N ASP A 287 -12.70 -48.71 37.63
CA ASP A 287 -11.44 -49.35 38.05
C ASP A 287 -10.49 -48.44 38.85
N VAL A 288 -11.05 -47.58 39.72
CA VAL A 288 -10.29 -46.64 40.57
C VAL A 288 -9.50 -47.39 41.64
N ARG A 289 -8.17 -47.24 41.67
CA ARG A 289 -7.26 -47.89 42.63
C ARG A 289 -6.39 -46.86 43.35
N ILE A 290 -6.11 -47.08 44.63
CA ILE A 290 -5.24 -46.23 45.47
C ILE A 290 -4.11 -47.07 46.05
N THR A 291 -2.87 -46.57 45.93
CA THR A 291 -1.67 -47.22 46.51
C THR A 291 -0.89 -46.22 47.35
N ALA A 292 -0.41 -46.63 48.53
CA ALA A 292 0.43 -45.79 49.38
C ALA A 292 1.93 -46.06 49.15
N PHE A 293 2.74 -45.00 49.19
CA PHE A 293 4.19 -44.99 48.95
C PHE A 293 4.94 -44.30 50.10
N ASP A 294 6.22 -44.65 50.27
CA ASP A 294 7.13 -44.03 51.26
C ASP A 294 7.58 -42.60 50.89
N SER A 295 7.52 -42.25 49.61
CA SER A 295 7.98 -41.00 49.01
C SER A 295 7.27 -40.75 47.66
N ASP A 296 7.45 -39.58 47.04
CA ASP A 296 6.69 -39.19 45.84
C ASP A 296 6.83 -40.20 44.67
N PRO A 297 5.74 -40.87 44.25
CA PRO A 297 5.77 -41.89 43.20
C PRO A 297 5.99 -41.33 41.79
N ARG A 298 5.94 -40.01 41.58
CA ARG A 298 6.26 -39.38 40.28
C ARG A 298 7.75 -39.37 39.97
N VAL A 299 8.60 -39.47 41.00
CA VAL A 299 10.06 -39.35 40.86
C VAL A 299 10.79 -40.64 41.21
N ALA A 300 10.50 -41.28 42.36
CA ALA A 300 11.23 -42.51 42.78
C ALA A 300 10.59 -43.37 43.90
N GLY A 301 9.37 -43.11 44.37
CA GLY A 301 8.83 -43.76 45.58
C GLY A 301 8.54 -45.27 45.50
N ASN A 302 8.70 -45.98 46.63
CA ASN A 302 8.37 -47.41 46.75
C ASN A 302 7.00 -47.62 47.42
N PRO A 303 6.18 -48.59 46.97
CA PRO A 303 4.88 -48.86 47.59
C PRO A 303 5.05 -49.48 48.98
N ILE A 304 4.35 -48.92 49.97
CA ILE A 304 4.27 -49.41 51.37
C ILE A 304 2.92 -50.07 51.68
N SER A 305 2.05 -50.17 50.67
CA SER A 305 0.83 -50.96 50.68
C SER A 305 0.62 -51.60 49.31
N ASP A 306 -0.22 -52.63 49.25
CA ASP A 306 -0.82 -53.04 47.97
C ASP A 306 -1.80 -51.95 47.47
N PRO A 307 -2.08 -51.88 46.15
CA PRO A 307 -3.18 -51.11 45.60
C PRO A 307 -4.53 -51.61 46.11
N VAL A 308 -5.42 -50.70 46.51
CA VAL A 308 -6.79 -51.00 46.95
C VAL A 308 -7.80 -50.31 46.05
N THR A 309 -8.75 -51.08 45.52
CA THR A 309 -9.84 -50.55 44.68
C THR A 309 -10.84 -49.76 45.53
N VAL A 310 -11.22 -48.57 45.05
CA VAL A 310 -12.20 -47.71 45.70
C VAL A 310 -13.60 -48.24 45.41
N THR A 311 -14.41 -48.42 46.45
CA THR A 311 -15.77 -49.00 46.34
C THR A 311 -16.78 -48.07 46.99
N GLU A 312 -17.87 -47.71 46.30
CA GLU A 312 -18.84 -46.69 46.75
C GLU A 312 -18.22 -45.34 47.16
N GLY A 313 -17.13 -44.93 46.50
CA GLY A 313 -16.39 -43.73 46.90
C GLY A 313 -15.67 -43.86 48.24
N ARG A 314 -15.47 -45.07 48.78
CA ARG A 314 -14.71 -45.34 50.00
C ARG A 314 -13.52 -46.25 49.75
N TRP A 315 -12.47 -46.06 50.54
CA TRP A 315 -11.31 -46.92 50.53
C TRP A 315 -10.75 -47.14 51.93
N ALA A 316 -10.15 -48.32 52.12
CA ALA A 316 -9.56 -48.75 53.38
C ALA A 316 -8.27 -49.53 53.09
N LEU A 317 -7.14 -48.90 53.37
CA LEU A 317 -5.82 -49.33 52.94
C LEU A 317 -4.98 -49.71 54.16
N LYS A 318 -4.46 -50.93 54.16
CA LYS A 318 -3.65 -51.46 55.27
C LYS A 318 -2.22 -50.97 55.16
N VAL A 319 -1.67 -50.54 56.29
CA VAL A 319 -0.24 -50.21 56.44
C VAL A 319 0.33 -50.84 57.72
N PRO A 320 1.65 -51.05 57.80
CA PRO A 320 2.33 -51.40 59.04
C PRO A 320 2.02 -50.42 60.19
N VAL A 321 1.97 -50.92 61.43
CA VAL A 321 1.49 -50.14 62.59
C VAL A 321 2.38 -48.91 62.89
N ASP A 322 3.63 -48.95 62.45
CA ASP A 322 4.70 -47.96 62.61
C ASP A 322 4.78 -46.87 61.52
N THR A 323 3.98 -46.93 60.44
CA THR A 323 3.98 -45.90 59.38
C THR A 323 3.55 -44.52 59.92
N SER A 324 4.38 -43.48 59.68
CA SER A 324 4.19 -42.09 60.15
C SER A 324 3.87 -41.05 59.07
N SER A 325 4.19 -41.31 57.79
CA SER A 325 3.85 -40.47 56.64
C SER A 325 3.71 -41.35 55.40
N ALA A 326 2.86 -40.96 54.45
CA ALA A 326 2.61 -41.72 53.22
C ALA A 326 2.15 -40.82 52.07
N TYR A 327 2.59 -41.14 50.86
CA TYR A 327 2.16 -40.53 49.59
C TYR A 327 1.14 -41.45 48.90
N PHE A 328 0.11 -40.92 48.24
CA PHE A 328 -0.92 -41.75 47.60
C PHE A 328 -0.96 -41.54 46.08
N LYS A 329 -0.98 -42.64 45.32
CA LYS A 329 -1.21 -42.66 43.87
C LYS A 329 -2.62 -43.16 43.58
N VAL A 330 -3.36 -42.48 42.71
CA VAL A 330 -4.69 -42.92 42.22
C VAL A 330 -4.63 -43.23 40.72
N GLU A 331 -5.23 -44.35 40.30
CA GLU A 331 -5.26 -44.86 38.92
C GLU A 331 -6.69 -45.24 38.51
N PHE A 332 -7.16 -44.92 37.30
CA PHE A 332 -8.53 -45.23 36.86
C PHE A 332 -8.75 -45.18 35.32
N HIS A 333 -9.97 -45.51 34.89
CA HIS A 333 -10.46 -45.40 33.50
C HIS A 333 -11.75 -44.57 33.42
N LEU A 334 -12.08 -44.08 32.21
CA LEU A 334 -13.35 -43.43 31.89
C LEU A 334 -14.26 -44.33 31.03
N SER A 335 -15.55 -43.97 30.98
CA SER A 335 -16.52 -44.47 29.99
C SER A 335 -15.98 -44.35 28.56
N GLY A 336 -15.74 -45.49 27.90
CA GLY A 336 -15.01 -45.60 26.62
C GLY A 336 -13.70 -46.38 26.71
N ASN A 337 -13.26 -46.71 27.94
CA ASN A 337 -12.08 -47.53 28.25
C ASN A 337 -10.72 -46.89 27.89
N THR A 338 -10.68 -45.58 27.66
CA THR A 338 -9.42 -44.83 27.51
C THR A 338 -8.70 -44.74 28.86
N PRO A 339 -7.42 -45.13 28.97
CA PRO A 339 -6.64 -44.99 30.20
C PRO A 339 -6.33 -43.52 30.52
N GLY A 340 -6.33 -43.16 31.80
CA GLY A 340 -5.92 -41.85 32.29
C GLY A 340 -5.23 -41.94 33.66
N VAL A 341 -4.19 -41.14 33.90
CA VAL A 341 -3.30 -41.35 35.06
C VAL A 341 -2.83 -40.03 35.70
N TYR A 342 -2.84 -40.01 37.04
CA TYR A 342 -2.25 -39.06 38.01
C TYR A 342 -3.09 -37.98 38.72
N GLU A 343 -3.27 -38.20 40.04
CA GLU A 343 -3.05 -37.16 41.06
C GLU A 343 -2.18 -37.77 42.18
N THR A 344 -1.40 -36.95 42.89
CA THR A 344 -0.61 -37.36 44.07
C THR A 344 -0.99 -36.47 45.25
N ILE A 345 -1.66 -37.05 46.25
CA ILE A 345 -2.09 -36.32 47.45
C ILE A 345 -1.00 -36.45 48.52
N GLU A 346 -0.40 -35.31 48.90
CA GLU A 346 0.55 -35.22 50.02
C GLU A 346 -0.16 -34.74 51.29
N GLY A 347 0.10 -35.39 52.43
CA GLY A 347 -0.54 -35.05 53.70
C GLY A 347 0.32 -35.43 54.93
N PRO A 348 0.65 -34.47 55.83
CA PRO A 348 1.38 -34.78 57.05
C PRO A 348 0.42 -35.30 58.15
N PHE A 349 0.54 -36.58 58.50
CA PHE A 349 -0.19 -37.16 59.63
C PHE A 349 0.60 -36.98 60.94
N ASN A 350 0.09 -36.17 61.87
CA ASN A 350 0.78 -35.90 63.13
C ASN A 350 -0.14 -35.96 64.36
N THR A 351 -0.88 -37.07 64.51
CA THR A 351 -1.64 -37.40 65.72
C THR A 351 -1.53 -38.88 66.08
N THR A 352 -1.32 -39.16 67.36
CA THR A 352 -1.32 -40.52 67.94
C THR A 352 -2.74 -41.04 68.14
N VAL A 353 -3.02 -42.24 67.64
CA VAL A 353 -4.26 -42.99 67.95
C VAL A 353 -3.91 -44.33 68.60
N THR A 354 -4.63 -44.67 69.67
CA THR A 354 -4.45 -45.89 70.47
C THR A 354 -5.07 -47.12 69.83
N ASN A 355 -4.73 -48.31 70.34
CA ASN A 355 -5.37 -49.58 69.96
C ASN A 355 -6.91 -49.45 69.97
N GLU A 356 -7.53 -49.87 68.87
CA GLU A 356 -8.96 -49.69 68.53
C GLU A 356 -9.38 -48.23 68.22
N GLY A 357 -9.17 -47.81 66.97
CA GLY A 357 -9.73 -46.58 66.41
C GLY A 357 -9.19 -46.25 65.02
N ALA A 358 -10.09 -45.94 64.07
CA ALA A 358 -9.70 -45.38 62.76
C ALA A 358 -9.23 -43.92 62.91
N LEU A 359 -8.46 -43.42 61.94
CA LEU A 359 -8.24 -41.98 61.80
C LEU A 359 -9.58 -41.28 61.52
N THR A 360 -9.89 -40.23 62.28
CA THR A 360 -11.20 -39.54 62.27
C THR A 360 -11.27 -38.30 61.38
N GLU A 361 -10.19 -37.95 60.69
CA GLU A 361 -10.15 -36.85 59.71
C GLU A 361 -10.03 -37.46 58.31
N PRO A 362 -11.00 -37.26 57.40
CA PRO A 362 -10.89 -37.74 56.02
C PRO A 362 -9.82 -36.94 55.27
N ILE A 363 -9.17 -37.59 54.31
CA ILE A 363 -8.41 -36.89 53.27
C ILE A 363 -9.36 -35.92 52.56
N PRO A 364 -8.96 -34.65 52.33
CA PRO A 364 -9.83 -33.68 51.67
C PRO A 364 -10.24 -34.20 50.29
N PRO A 365 -11.49 -33.96 49.84
CA PRO A 365 -11.95 -34.48 48.56
C PRO A 365 -11.11 -33.92 47.42
N ALA A 366 -10.30 -34.78 46.82
CA ALA A 366 -9.77 -34.57 45.49
C ALA A 366 -10.96 -34.53 44.52
N ALA A 367 -11.25 -33.35 44.00
CA ALA A 367 -12.19 -33.23 42.89
C ALA A 367 -11.50 -33.85 41.67
N ILE A 368 -12.07 -34.93 41.11
CA ILE A 368 -11.53 -35.51 39.89
C ILE A 368 -11.74 -34.49 38.77
N ILE A 369 -10.62 -33.85 38.43
CA ILE A 369 -10.55 -32.83 37.39
C ILE A 369 -10.81 -33.56 36.06
N PRO A 370 -11.64 -33.00 35.16
CA PRO A 370 -11.67 -33.45 33.77
C PRO A 370 -10.27 -33.54 33.15
N PHE A 371 -10.10 -34.43 32.17
CA PHE A 371 -8.83 -34.58 31.48
C PHE A 371 -8.58 -33.39 30.57
N GLN A 372 -7.39 -32.83 30.70
CA GLN A 372 -6.99 -31.61 30.02
C GLN A 372 -6.45 -31.88 28.61
N ALA A 373 -5.61 -32.90 28.47
CA ALA A 373 -4.86 -33.15 27.24
C ALA A 373 -4.69 -34.64 26.93
N GLN A 374 -4.37 -34.96 25.67
CA GLN A 374 -4.10 -36.31 25.17
C GLN A 374 -2.84 -36.34 24.30
N VAL A 375 -1.99 -37.36 24.48
CA VAL A 375 -0.77 -37.60 23.68
C VAL A 375 -0.67 -39.10 23.35
N ASP A 376 -0.53 -39.44 22.05
CA ASP A 376 -0.49 -40.83 21.56
C ASP A 376 -1.55 -41.73 22.26
N ASP A 377 -2.80 -41.28 22.20
CA ASP A 377 -4.02 -41.84 22.81
C ASP A 377 -4.13 -41.85 24.36
N ILE A 378 -3.07 -41.51 25.10
CA ILE A 378 -3.05 -41.42 26.58
C ILE A 378 -3.66 -40.10 27.07
N LEU A 379 -4.56 -40.14 28.07
CA LEU A 379 -5.17 -38.95 28.69
C LEU A 379 -4.36 -38.45 29.92
N TYR A 380 -4.19 -37.13 30.02
CA TYR A 380 -3.44 -36.44 31.08
C TYR A 380 -4.33 -35.42 31.82
N PHE A 381 -4.22 -35.37 33.15
CA PHE A 381 -4.96 -34.41 34.00
C PHE A 381 -4.47 -32.98 33.85
N THR A 382 -3.19 -32.80 33.53
CA THR A 382 -2.63 -31.48 33.27
C THR A 382 -2.00 -31.42 31.87
N LEU A 383 -2.02 -30.23 31.27
CA LEU A 383 -1.25 -29.98 30.05
C LEU A 383 0.26 -30.01 30.29
N GLU A 384 0.72 -29.75 31.52
CA GLU A 384 2.13 -29.81 31.90
C GLU A 384 2.67 -31.25 31.83
N ASP A 385 1.96 -32.22 32.42
CA ASP A 385 2.30 -33.65 32.35
C ASP A 385 2.29 -34.17 30.90
N ALA A 386 1.32 -33.73 30.09
CA ALA A 386 1.24 -34.08 28.68
C ALA A 386 2.46 -33.57 27.88
N ILE A 387 2.97 -32.39 28.21
CA ILE A 387 4.13 -31.79 27.53
C ILE A 387 5.45 -32.43 27.98
N GLU A 388 5.61 -32.79 29.25
CA GLU A 388 6.79 -33.56 29.70
C GLU A 388 6.77 -35.01 29.16
N ALA A 389 5.59 -35.62 29.00
CA ALA A 389 5.47 -36.88 28.25
C ALA A 389 5.86 -36.71 26.77
N ALA A 390 5.39 -35.65 26.13
CA ALA A 390 5.76 -35.33 24.74
C ALA A 390 7.26 -35.08 24.55
N LYS A 391 7.96 -34.52 25.55
CA LYS A 391 9.43 -34.36 25.55
C LYS A 391 10.16 -35.70 25.53
N ASN A 392 9.69 -36.70 26.27
CA ASN A 392 10.26 -38.05 26.25
C ASN A 392 10.07 -38.73 24.87
N ILE A 393 8.94 -38.49 24.21
CA ILE A 393 8.68 -38.94 22.82
C ILE A 393 9.52 -38.15 21.80
N SER A 394 9.81 -36.88 22.09
CA SER A 394 10.48 -35.93 21.19
C SER A 394 11.92 -36.32 20.80
N ALA A 395 12.55 -37.26 21.51
CA ALA A 395 13.87 -37.80 21.18
C ALA A 395 14.01 -38.40 19.76
N THR A 396 12.89 -38.66 19.08
CA THR A 396 12.84 -39.16 17.68
C THR A 396 12.16 -38.19 16.69
N LYS A 397 11.82 -36.98 17.14
CA LYS A 397 10.98 -35.99 16.44
C LYS A 397 11.79 -34.77 16.01
N SER A 398 11.13 -33.81 15.36
CA SER A 398 11.73 -32.53 14.97
C SER A 398 10.66 -31.48 14.71
N ALA A 399 11.05 -30.23 14.46
CA ALA A 399 10.13 -29.13 14.12
C ALA A 399 9.27 -29.40 12.87
N SER A 400 9.69 -30.28 11.95
CA SER A 400 8.88 -30.67 10.78
C SER A 400 7.94 -31.86 11.02
N ASN A 401 8.03 -32.50 12.19
CA ASN A 401 7.18 -33.62 12.63
C ASN A 401 7.12 -33.64 14.17
N PRO A 402 6.44 -32.67 14.80
CA PRO A 402 6.30 -32.58 16.26
C PRO A 402 5.39 -33.68 16.83
N VAL A 403 5.42 -33.85 18.15
CA VAL A 403 4.43 -34.64 18.92
C VAL A 403 3.13 -33.85 18.99
N ILE A 404 2.00 -34.49 18.71
CA ILE A 404 0.69 -33.84 18.77
C ILE A 404 0.11 -34.03 20.19
N VAL A 405 -0.27 -32.90 20.81
CA VAL A 405 -0.96 -32.85 22.09
C VAL A 405 -2.36 -32.29 21.84
N THR A 406 -3.39 -33.08 22.11
CA THR A 406 -4.79 -32.73 21.85
C THR A 406 -5.48 -32.26 23.12
N LEU A 407 -6.01 -31.05 23.11
CA LEU A 407 -6.77 -30.46 24.21
C LEU A 407 -8.21 -30.97 24.18
N LEU A 408 -8.69 -31.38 25.35
CA LEU A 408 -9.98 -32.05 25.52
C LEU A 408 -11.03 -31.10 26.14
N GLU A 409 -10.59 -30.10 26.90
CA GLU A 409 -11.41 -29.09 27.55
C GLU A 409 -10.77 -27.69 27.51
N ASP A 410 -11.46 -26.71 28.09
CA ASP A 410 -10.91 -25.39 28.36
C ASP A 410 -10.07 -25.46 29.64
N ILE A 411 -8.80 -25.06 29.56
CA ILE A 411 -7.83 -25.17 30.66
C ILE A 411 -7.49 -23.78 31.19
N SER A 412 -7.45 -23.61 32.51
CA SER A 412 -6.80 -22.46 33.14
C SER A 412 -5.48 -22.87 33.77
N LEU A 413 -4.36 -22.45 33.18
CA LEU A 413 -3.01 -22.82 33.63
C LEU A 413 -2.58 -21.99 34.85
N SER A 414 -2.27 -22.69 35.94
CA SER A 414 -1.75 -22.14 37.21
C SER A 414 -0.23 -21.96 37.25
N SER A 415 0.49 -22.48 36.26
CA SER A 415 1.95 -22.41 36.10
C SER A 415 2.32 -22.14 34.63
N PRO A 416 3.40 -21.39 34.35
CA PRO A 416 4.02 -21.32 33.02
C PRO A 416 4.57 -22.68 32.58
N ILE A 417 4.39 -23.04 31.31
CA ILE A 417 4.98 -24.25 30.73
C ILE A 417 6.21 -23.91 29.89
N THR A 418 7.35 -24.56 30.17
CA THR A 418 8.61 -24.32 29.45
C THR A 418 8.88 -25.39 28.41
N ILE A 419 8.89 -25.00 27.13
CA ILE A 419 9.27 -25.85 26.00
C ILE A 419 10.80 -25.82 25.87
N SER A 420 11.44 -26.63 26.71
CA SER A 420 12.90 -26.76 26.83
C SER A 420 13.57 -27.47 25.64
N THR A 421 14.91 -27.38 25.56
CA THR A 421 15.72 -27.99 24.49
C THR A 421 15.35 -29.45 24.20
N GLY A 422 15.12 -29.78 22.92
CA GLY A 422 14.78 -31.13 22.47
C GLY A 422 13.30 -31.51 22.58
N THR A 423 12.45 -30.59 23.04
CA THR A 423 10.99 -30.75 23.09
C THR A 423 10.37 -30.22 21.79
N PHE A 424 9.62 -31.05 21.05
CA PHE A 424 8.98 -30.66 19.78
C PHE A 424 7.48 -30.96 19.83
N VAL A 425 6.65 -29.96 20.12
CA VAL A 425 5.22 -30.12 20.44
C VAL A 425 4.32 -29.33 19.50
N LYS A 426 3.14 -29.89 19.18
CA LYS A 426 2.05 -29.24 18.46
C LYS A 426 0.73 -29.38 19.22
N LEU A 427 0.09 -28.25 19.55
CA LEU A 427 -1.19 -28.23 20.25
C LEU A 427 -2.37 -28.17 19.26
N VAL A 428 -3.39 -29.01 19.48
CA VAL A 428 -4.66 -29.08 18.73
C VAL A 428 -5.85 -29.13 19.69
N SER A 429 -7.08 -28.90 19.21
CA SER A 429 -8.32 -28.80 20.03
C SER A 429 -9.41 -29.81 19.68
N ARG A 430 -9.06 -30.93 19.02
CA ARG A 430 -10.03 -31.83 18.38
C ARG A 430 -10.72 -32.79 19.36
N PRO A 431 -12.06 -32.80 19.47
CA PRO A 431 -12.78 -33.78 20.31
C PRO A 431 -12.98 -35.14 19.61
N ALA A 432 -13.23 -36.17 20.42
CA ALA A 432 -13.29 -37.59 20.02
C ALA A 432 -14.44 -37.98 19.05
N SER A 433 -15.36 -37.08 18.72
CA SER A 433 -16.63 -37.40 18.03
C SER A 433 -16.87 -36.67 16.69
N GLY A 434 -15.86 -35.99 16.13
CA GLY A 434 -15.86 -35.57 14.72
C GLY A 434 -16.64 -34.29 14.36
N ALA A 435 -17.30 -33.65 15.31
CA ALA A 435 -17.75 -32.26 15.21
C ALA A 435 -17.78 -31.66 16.62
N GLY A 436 -17.01 -30.60 16.89
CA GLY A 436 -17.02 -30.00 18.21
C GLY A 436 -16.26 -28.70 18.35
N GLU A 437 -16.54 -28.06 19.47
CA GLU A 437 -16.25 -26.66 19.78
C GLU A 437 -14.76 -26.42 20.04
N GLY A 438 -14.35 -25.16 19.86
CA GLY A 438 -12.99 -24.73 20.16
C GLY A 438 -12.61 -24.87 21.63
N LYS A 439 -11.33 -25.05 21.89
CA LYS A 439 -10.76 -25.16 23.24
C LYS A 439 -9.92 -23.93 23.58
N THR A 440 -9.95 -23.51 24.82
CA THR A 440 -9.30 -22.30 25.32
C THR A 440 -8.24 -22.66 26.37
N LEU A 441 -7.01 -22.21 26.16
CA LEU A 441 -5.96 -22.17 27.18
C LEU A 441 -5.93 -20.77 27.79
N SER A 442 -6.53 -20.63 28.96
CA SER A 442 -6.56 -19.40 29.75
C SER A 442 -5.42 -19.36 30.77
N ARG A 443 -4.96 -18.15 31.10
CA ARG A 443 -3.95 -17.93 32.17
C ARG A 443 -4.61 -17.69 33.52
N ALA A 444 -4.07 -18.32 34.58
CA ALA A 444 -4.47 -18.06 35.97
C ALA A 444 -3.44 -17.23 36.79
N THR A 445 -2.24 -16.94 36.25
CA THR A 445 -1.17 -16.14 36.88
C THR A 445 -0.90 -14.81 36.13
N THR A 446 0.18 -14.11 36.48
CA THR A 446 0.68 -12.92 35.77
C THR A 446 1.83 -13.21 34.80
N ASP A 447 2.26 -14.46 34.69
CA ASP A 447 3.45 -14.85 33.92
C ASP A 447 3.07 -15.23 32.48
N SER A 448 4.02 -15.76 31.71
CA SER A 448 3.72 -16.37 30.40
C SER A 448 3.01 -17.71 30.55
N LEU A 449 2.14 -18.06 29.59
CA LEU A 449 1.58 -19.42 29.50
C LEU A 449 2.63 -20.40 28.96
N PHE A 450 3.42 -19.95 27.98
CA PHE A 450 4.51 -20.72 27.40
C PHE A 450 5.80 -19.91 27.30
N THR A 451 6.92 -20.54 27.61
CA THR A 451 8.27 -20.05 27.27
C THR A 451 8.94 -21.08 26.35
N VAL A 452 9.42 -20.66 25.17
CA VAL A 452 10.05 -21.55 24.18
C VAL A 452 11.55 -21.26 24.14
N GLU A 453 12.31 -22.07 24.89
CA GLU A 453 13.76 -21.91 25.07
C GLU A 453 14.57 -22.41 23.86
N THR A 454 15.87 -22.06 23.84
CA THR A 454 16.84 -22.50 22.83
C THR A 454 16.76 -24.01 22.55
N GLY A 455 16.42 -24.34 21.29
CA GLY A 455 16.30 -25.72 20.81
C GLY A 455 14.99 -26.44 21.20
N GLY A 456 14.02 -25.76 21.81
CA GLY A 456 12.63 -26.18 21.91
C GLY A 456 11.80 -25.72 20.71
N TYR A 457 10.70 -26.41 20.44
CA TYR A 457 9.75 -26.09 19.37
C TYR A 457 8.30 -26.25 19.81
N LEU A 458 7.50 -25.20 19.56
CA LEU A 458 6.06 -25.18 19.80
C LEU A 458 5.32 -24.86 18.48
N GLU A 459 4.28 -25.62 18.16
CA GLU A 459 3.33 -25.29 17.10
C GLU A 459 1.90 -25.15 17.67
N LEU A 460 1.21 -24.05 17.36
CA LEU A 460 -0.25 -23.97 17.45
C LEU A 460 -0.82 -24.16 16.04
N GLY A 461 -1.62 -25.21 15.81
CA GLY A 461 -2.03 -25.49 14.45
C GLY A 461 -2.79 -26.79 14.26
N GLY A 462 -3.62 -26.88 13.21
CA GLY A 462 -4.34 -28.10 12.83
C GLY A 462 -5.87 -27.96 12.91
N ASP A 463 -6.36 -27.10 13.80
CA ASP A 463 -7.76 -26.66 13.86
C ASP A 463 -7.84 -25.14 14.05
N ALA A 464 -8.87 -24.51 13.45
CA ALA A 464 -9.09 -23.07 13.53
C ALA A 464 -9.70 -22.61 14.87
N THR A 465 -9.88 -23.52 15.82
CA THR A 465 -10.75 -23.32 16.99
C THR A 465 -10.02 -23.31 18.34
N LEU A 466 -8.72 -23.65 18.38
CA LEU A 466 -7.89 -23.49 19.57
C LEU A 466 -7.65 -21.99 19.85
N THR A 467 -7.91 -21.55 21.08
CA THR A 467 -7.69 -20.19 21.58
C THR A 467 -6.71 -20.20 22.75
N ILE A 468 -5.78 -19.25 22.79
CA ILE A 468 -4.96 -18.91 23.96
C ILE A 468 -5.50 -17.58 24.49
N ASN A 469 -5.81 -17.49 25.79
CA ASN A 469 -6.51 -16.35 26.39
C ASN A 469 -5.75 -15.80 27.61
N GLY A 470 -5.50 -14.50 27.64
CA GLY A 470 -4.83 -13.84 28.75
C GLY A 470 -5.73 -13.40 29.90
N GLU A 471 -7.06 -13.58 29.75
CA GLU A 471 -8.09 -13.24 30.73
C GLU A 471 -8.01 -11.79 31.25
N LYS A 472 -7.69 -10.85 30.36
CA LYS A 472 -7.63 -9.40 30.63
C LYS A 472 -8.82 -8.82 31.41
N GLY A 473 -10.02 -9.39 31.29
CA GLY A 473 -11.19 -8.95 32.07
C GLY A 473 -11.10 -9.24 33.59
N THR A 474 -10.20 -10.13 33.99
CA THR A 474 -10.10 -10.70 35.35
C THR A 474 -8.93 -10.12 36.16
N TYR A 475 -7.86 -9.70 35.49
CA TYR A 475 -6.65 -9.13 36.09
C TYR A 475 -6.62 -7.61 35.86
N SER A 476 -5.78 -6.87 36.61
CA SER A 476 -5.75 -5.40 36.54
C SER A 476 -4.43 -4.80 36.06
N ALA A 477 -3.35 -5.59 36.06
CA ALA A 477 -2.07 -5.28 35.45
C ALA A 477 -1.28 -6.59 35.31
N VAL A 478 -0.90 -6.96 34.09
CA VAL A 478 -0.02 -8.11 33.83
C VAL A 478 1.13 -7.66 32.95
N THR A 479 2.34 -8.12 33.23
CA THR A 479 3.60 -7.61 32.64
C THR A 479 4.33 -8.62 31.75
N SER A 480 3.68 -9.74 31.43
CA SER A 480 4.27 -10.83 30.67
C SER A 480 3.40 -11.25 29.49
N ALA A 481 4.06 -11.53 28.37
CA ALA A 481 3.44 -12.03 27.15
C ALA A 481 2.80 -13.41 27.35
N LEU A 482 1.78 -13.78 26.57
CA LEU A 482 1.20 -15.13 26.69
C LEU A 482 2.17 -16.22 26.21
N ILE A 483 2.93 -15.95 25.15
CA ILE A 483 4.00 -16.83 24.67
C ILE A 483 5.29 -16.03 24.57
N THR A 484 6.32 -16.43 25.31
CA THR A 484 7.68 -15.89 25.20
C THR A 484 8.55 -16.84 24.40
N VAL A 485 9.31 -16.33 23.44
CA VAL A 485 10.29 -17.09 22.65
C VAL A 485 11.68 -16.58 23.01
N ASP A 486 12.49 -17.44 23.63
CA ASP A 486 13.88 -17.16 24.00
C ASP A 486 14.82 -18.20 23.40
N GLY A 487 15.10 -18.01 22.10
CA GLY A 487 16.07 -18.79 21.33
C GLY A 487 15.49 -20.05 20.71
N GLY A 488 14.29 -20.44 21.13
CA GLY A 488 13.51 -21.52 20.54
C GLY A 488 12.82 -21.15 19.23
N ALA A 489 11.93 -22.03 18.78
CA ALA A 489 11.15 -21.84 17.56
C ALA A 489 9.64 -22.02 17.83
N PHE A 490 8.87 -20.95 17.68
CA PHE A 490 7.42 -20.96 17.78
C PHE A 490 6.78 -20.88 16.38
N THR A 491 5.76 -21.67 16.10
CA THR A 491 4.99 -21.64 14.85
C THR A 491 3.49 -21.58 15.12
N MET A 492 2.76 -20.78 14.35
CA MET A 492 1.31 -20.64 14.44
C MET A 492 0.69 -20.79 13.05
N THR A 493 0.08 -21.94 12.77
CA THR A 493 -0.52 -22.27 11.47
C THR A 493 -2.04 -22.11 11.43
N SER A 494 -2.68 -22.20 12.60
CA SER A 494 -4.07 -21.78 12.86
C SER A 494 -4.16 -21.26 14.31
N SER A 495 -5.31 -21.35 14.98
CA SER A 495 -5.55 -20.89 16.36
C SER A 495 -5.69 -19.37 16.56
N SER A 496 -6.08 -18.95 17.76
CA SER A 496 -6.19 -17.54 18.19
C SER A 496 -5.38 -17.30 19.47
N ILE A 497 -4.78 -16.13 19.63
CA ILE A 497 -4.12 -15.67 20.87
C ILE A 497 -4.74 -14.33 21.24
N ARG A 498 -5.32 -14.17 22.43
CA ARG A 498 -6.10 -12.98 22.74
C ARG A 498 -6.11 -12.50 24.19
N GLU A 499 -6.54 -11.25 24.36
CA GLU A 499 -6.91 -10.62 25.64
C GLU A 499 -5.81 -10.68 26.72
N ASN A 500 -4.59 -10.20 26.42
CA ASN A 500 -3.53 -9.96 27.42
C ASN A 500 -3.43 -8.48 27.83
N HIS A 501 -2.85 -8.18 29.00
CA HIS A 501 -2.42 -6.81 29.36
C HIS A 501 -1.00 -6.46 28.85
N ASP A 502 -0.25 -7.44 28.38
CA ASP A 502 1.05 -7.24 27.76
C ASP A 502 1.01 -7.70 26.29
N HIS A 503 2.02 -8.42 25.79
CA HIS A 503 2.08 -8.88 24.41
C HIS A 503 1.29 -10.19 24.20
N GLY A 504 0.73 -10.41 23.00
CA GLY A 504 0.23 -11.74 22.64
C GLY A 504 1.39 -12.75 22.56
N VAL A 505 2.45 -12.38 21.84
CA VAL A 505 3.71 -13.13 21.72
C VAL A 505 4.88 -12.17 21.91
N TYR A 506 5.91 -12.55 22.66
CA TYR A 506 7.16 -11.79 22.78
C TYR A 506 8.35 -12.62 22.27
N VAL A 507 9.07 -12.08 21.29
CA VAL A 507 10.25 -12.72 20.69
C VAL A 507 11.49 -12.04 21.26
N GLU A 508 11.96 -12.53 22.39
CA GLU A 508 13.20 -12.06 23.02
C GLU A 508 14.40 -12.45 22.13
N SER A 509 14.49 -13.74 21.79
CA SER A 509 15.45 -14.27 20.82
C SER A 509 14.85 -15.50 20.09
N GLY A 510 15.54 -16.08 19.10
CA GLY A 510 15.01 -17.24 18.36
C GLY A 510 14.06 -16.88 17.21
N THR A 511 13.08 -17.73 16.92
CA THR A 511 12.17 -17.54 15.76
C THR A 511 10.68 -17.72 16.08
N PHE A 512 9.83 -16.82 15.59
CA PHE A 512 8.38 -16.99 15.52
C PHE A 512 7.92 -16.98 14.06
N THR A 513 7.13 -17.96 13.62
CA THR A 513 6.50 -17.98 12.29
C THR A 513 4.98 -18.07 12.40
N MET A 514 4.25 -17.09 11.87
CA MET A 514 2.80 -17.10 11.77
C MET A 514 2.37 -17.28 10.31
N SER A 515 1.69 -18.38 9.99
CA SER A 515 1.12 -18.64 8.65
C SER A 515 -0.41 -18.67 8.62
N GLY A 516 -1.06 -18.58 9.77
CA GLY A 516 -2.51 -18.53 9.92
C GLY A 516 -2.92 -18.18 11.35
N GLY A 517 -4.23 -18.15 11.61
CA GLY A 517 -4.77 -17.79 12.93
C GLY A 517 -4.86 -16.29 13.20
N SER A 518 -5.12 -15.90 14.45
CA SER A 518 -5.31 -14.50 14.86
C SER A 518 -4.65 -14.10 16.19
N ILE A 519 -4.18 -12.86 16.33
CA ILE A 519 -3.64 -12.31 17.59
C ILE A 519 -4.32 -10.97 17.94
N THR A 520 -5.17 -10.90 18.99
CA THR A 520 -6.14 -9.79 19.18
C THR A 520 -6.39 -9.38 20.65
N GLY A 521 -6.68 -8.11 20.92
CA GLY A 521 -7.14 -7.66 22.26
C GLY A 521 -6.05 -7.47 23.33
N ASN A 522 -4.77 -7.49 22.94
CA ASN A 522 -3.61 -7.36 23.84
C ASN A 522 -3.23 -5.89 24.11
N GLU A 523 -2.94 -5.46 25.35
CA GLU A 523 -2.73 -4.02 25.65
C GLU A 523 -1.35 -3.43 25.35
N ASN A 524 -0.32 -4.24 25.15
CA ASN A 524 1.01 -3.73 24.78
C ASN A 524 1.34 -3.93 23.31
N SER A 525 1.09 -5.11 22.75
CA SER A 525 0.95 -5.32 21.29
C SER A 525 0.46 -6.75 21.00
N GLY A 526 0.12 -7.05 19.75
CA GLY A 526 -0.01 -8.44 19.30
C GLY A 526 1.31 -9.22 19.39
N VAL A 527 2.40 -8.65 18.86
CA VAL A 527 3.75 -9.23 18.91
C VAL A 527 4.78 -8.20 19.36
N GLY A 528 5.58 -8.51 20.39
CA GLY A 528 6.74 -7.71 20.80
C GLY A 528 8.05 -8.41 20.40
N MET A 529 9.11 -7.66 20.13
CA MET A 529 10.40 -8.21 19.67
C MET A 529 11.61 -7.47 20.24
N LEU A 530 12.61 -8.23 20.71
CA LEU A 530 13.92 -7.71 21.13
C LEU A 530 15.00 -8.00 20.08
N ASP A 531 15.50 -9.24 19.93
CA ASP A 531 16.60 -9.57 19.00
C ASP A 531 16.34 -10.79 18.09
N GLY A 532 15.19 -11.45 18.21
CA GLY A 532 14.82 -12.61 17.38
C GLY A 532 14.28 -12.29 15.98
N THR A 533 13.79 -13.33 15.29
CA THR A 533 13.12 -13.23 13.98
C THR A 533 11.63 -13.52 14.09
N PHE A 534 10.79 -12.66 13.52
CA PHE A 534 9.37 -12.92 13.32
C PHE A 534 9.07 -13.00 11.81
N THR A 535 8.31 -14.01 11.37
CA THR A 535 7.89 -14.15 9.97
C THR A 535 6.37 -14.30 9.86
N LEU A 536 5.70 -13.29 9.29
CA LEU A 536 4.26 -13.28 9.02
C LEU A 536 3.99 -13.65 7.55
N LYS A 537 3.53 -14.88 7.32
CA LYS A 537 3.17 -15.43 6.01
C LYS A 537 1.66 -15.47 5.77
N GLY A 538 0.86 -15.44 6.85
CA GLY A 538 -0.60 -15.54 6.82
C GLY A 538 -1.19 -15.37 8.22
N GLY A 539 -2.51 -15.26 8.33
CA GLY A 539 -3.18 -14.92 9.59
C GLY A 539 -3.36 -13.41 9.79
N ASN A 540 -3.83 -13.02 10.98
CA ASN A 540 -4.24 -11.64 11.27
C ASN A 540 -3.82 -11.17 12.68
N ILE A 541 -3.18 -10.01 12.80
CA ILE A 541 -2.87 -9.35 14.07
C ILE A 541 -3.80 -8.14 14.23
N GLY A 542 -4.73 -8.19 15.18
CA GLY A 542 -5.78 -7.20 15.44
C GLY A 542 -7.19 -7.65 14.97
N GLY A 543 -8.23 -6.87 15.29
CA GLY A 543 -9.64 -7.28 15.20
C GLY A 543 -10.50 -6.58 14.13
N GLU A 544 -11.70 -7.11 13.87
CA GLU A 544 -12.73 -6.43 13.05
C GLU A 544 -13.64 -5.55 13.94
N LEU A 545 -13.59 -4.24 13.70
CA LEU A 545 -14.37 -3.17 14.36
C LEU A 545 -14.27 -3.12 15.90
N ILE A 546 -13.74 -1.99 16.40
CA ILE A 546 -13.33 -1.71 17.79
C ILE A 546 -11.86 -2.10 18.02
N GLU A 547 -11.12 -1.21 18.68
CA GLU A 547 -9.66 -1.18 18.83
C GLU A 547 -9.12 -2.50 19.41
N GLY A 548 -8.57 -3.34 18.53
CA GLY A 548 -8.15 -4.70 18.81
C GLY A 548 -6.63 -4.79 18.83
N ASN A 549 -6.10 -4.97 20.04
CA ASN A 549 -4.74 -4.63 20.46
C ASN A 549 -4.53 -3.11 20.63
N THR A 550 -4.05 -2.74 21.81
CA THR A 550 -3.57 -1.39 22.15
C THR A 550 -2.05 -1.46 22.35
N ALA A 551 -1.37 -0.32 22.39
CA ALA A 551 0.02 -0.21 22.80
C ALA A 551 0.30 1.15 23.43
N VAL A 552 1.46 1.31 24.08
CA VAL A 552 2.07 2.64 24.21
C VAL A 552 2.62 3.07 22.85
N SER A 553 3.46 2.24 22.23
CA SER A 553 4.23 2.61 21.02
C SER A 553 3.97 1.78 19.76
N GLY A 554 3.48 0.53 19.80
CA GLY A 554 3.33 -0.32 18.60
C GLY A 554 2.10 -1.24 18.64
N GLY A 555 0.95 -0.79 18.16
CA GLY A 555 -0.36 -1.45 18.40
C GLY A 555 -0.45 -2.91 17.99
N GLY A 556 0.02 -3.27 16.79
CA GLY A 556 0.06 -4.65 16.31
C GLY A 556 1.39 -5.34 16.58
N VAL A 557 2.49 -4.75 16.12
CA VAL A 557 3.86 -5.26 16.30
C VAL A 557 4.78 -4.15 16.84
N LEU A 558 5.56 -4.47 17.88
CA LEU A 558 6.54 -3.57 18.49
C LEU A 558 7.95 -4.18 18.37
N MET A 559 8.84 -3.52 17.63
CA MET A 559 10.22 -3.95 17.43
C MET A 559 11.22 -3.02 18.11
N SER A 560 11.92 -3.53 19.12
CA SER A 560 13.10 -2.90 19.70
C SER A 560 14.39 -3.26 18.93
N GLY A 561 14.37 -4.36 18.19
CA GLY A 561 15.49 -4.91 17.41
C GLY A 561 15.04 -6.12 16.58
N GLY A 562 15.99 -7.00 16.23
CA GLY A 562 15.71 -8.23 15.49
C GLY A 562 15.30 -8.04 14.02
N ILE A 563 14.64 -9.05 13.45
CA ILE A 563 14.20 -9.09 12.03
C ILE A 563 12.72 -9.44 11.95
N PHE A 564 11.91 -8.58 11.34
CA PHE A 564 10.51 -8.89 10.99
C PHE A 564 10.37 -9.04 9.48
N GLU A 565 9.88 -10.19 9.02
CA GLU A 565 9.56 -10.47 7.62
C GLU A 565 8.05 -10.65 7.43
N MET A 566 7.41 -9.80 6.63
CA MET A 566 6.00 -9.92 6.27
C MET A 566 5.87 -10.23 4.77
N SER A 567 5.52 -11.47 4.44
CA SER A 567 5.26 -11.92 3.07
C SER A 567 3.77 -12.13 2.78
N GLY A 568 2.93 -12.05 3.80
CA GLY A 568 1.49 -12.24 3.72
C GLY A 568 0.82 -11.86 5.03
N GLY A 569 -0.42 -12.34 5.23
CA GLY A 569 -1.20 -12.02 6.43
C GLY A 569 -1.64 -10.56 6.51
N SER A 570 -2.19 -10.19 7.68
CA SER A 570 -2.78 -8.89 7.94
C SER A 570 -2.36 -8.37 9.32
N ILE A 571 -2.12 -7.07 9.43
CA ILE A 571 -2.02 -6.34 10.70
C ILE A 571 -3.10 -5.26 10.65
N SER A 572 -4.22 -5.46 11.35
CA SER A 572 -5.38 -4.58 11.18
C SER A 572 -6.27 -4.38 12.39
N GLY A 573 -6.76 -3.15 12.57
CA GLY A 573 -7.66 -2.77 13.65
C GLY A 573 -6.95 -2.47 14.98
N ASN A 574 -5.62 -2.38 14.99
CA ASN A 574 -4.81 -2.12 16.17
C ASN A 574 -4.74 -0.60 16.46
N ALA A 575 -4.54 -0.25 17.73
CA ALA A 575 -4.39 1.13 18.18
C ALA A 575 -3.11 1.33 19.01
N SER A 576 -2.53 2.54 19.00
CA SER A 576 -1.50 2.94 19.97
C SER A 576 -1.95 4.20 20.72
N SER A 577 -1.90 4.17 22.05
CA SER A 577 -2.54 5.15 22.93
C SER A 577 -1.76 6.47 23.09
N GLY A 578 -0.43 6.45 22.93
CA GLY A 578 0.44 7.65 22.95
C GLY A 578 0.41 8.50 24.21
N VAL A 579 -0.20 8.03 25.30
CA VAL A 579 -0.38 8.78 26.55
C VAL A 579 0.87 8.82 27.45
N ALA A 580 1.90 8.02 27.15
CA ALA A 580 3.04 7.80 28.03
C ALA A 580 4.43 7.97 27.40
N SER A 581 4.55 8.04 26.07
CA SER A 581 5.86 8.10 25.39
C SER A 581 6.19 9.50 24.85
N THR A 582 7.46 9.90 25.05
CA THR A 582 8.11 10.96 24.25
C THR A 582 8.50 10.48 22.86
N ASP A 583 8.47 9.16 22.68
CA ASP A 583 8.95 8.44 21.52
C ASP A 583 7.73 8.04 20.69
N GLY A 584 7.76 8.30 19.38
CA GLY A 584 6.56 8.29 18.55
C GLY A 584 5.93 6.91 18.36
N THR A 585 4.67 6.90 17.93
CA THR A 585 3.79 5.72 18.01
C THR A 585 3.43 5.14 16.64
N GLY A 586 3.42 3.81 16.53
CA GLY A 586 3.00 3.05 15.36
C GLY A 586 1.66 2.35 15.63
N GLY A 587 0.63 2.66 14.84
CA GLY A 587 -0.68 2.05 15.02
C GLY A 587 -0.69 0.56 14.67
N GLY A 588 -0.08 0.20 13.54
CA GLY A 588 0.12 -1.20 13.12
C GLY A 588 1.47 -1.77 13.57
N VAL A 589 2.57 -1.14 13.16
CA VAL A 589 3.95 -1.59 13.45
C VAL A 589 4.79 -0.42 13.93
N ALA A 590 5.61 -0.63 14.97
CA ALA A 590 6.62 0.33 15.40
C ALA A 590 8.03 -0.28 15.34
N VAL A 591 8.91 0.36 14.57
CA VAL A 591 10.28 -0.07 14.27
C VAL A 591 11.26 0.87 14.96
N HIS A 592 11.50 0.63 16.26
CA HIS A 592 12.49 1.38 17.04
C HIS A 592 13.92 0.89 16.78
N GLY A 593 14.09 -0.39 16.44
CA GLY A 593 15.36 -0.97 16.00
C GLY A 593 15.17 -2.17 15.09
N GLY A 594 16.27 -2.76 14.61
CA GLY A 594 16.25 -3.95 13.76
C GLY A 594 15.88 -3.64 12.30
N THR A 595 15.33 -4.63 11.60
CA THR A 595 14.90 -4.50 10.20
C THR A 595 13.52 -5.11 9.98
N PHE A 596 12.59 -4.31 9.46
CA PHE A 596 11.30 -4.77 8.95
C PHE A 596 11.35 -4.87 7.43
N THR A 597 11.05 -6.05 6.87
CA THR A 597 10.91 -6.27 5.42
C THR A 597 9.48 -6.70 5.09
N MET A 598 8.79 -5.90 4.27
CA MET A 598 7.43 -6.20 3.81
C MET A 598 7.44 -6.51 2.31
N SER A 599 7.33 -7.79 1.97
CA SER A 599 7.23 -8.27 0.57
C SER A 599 5.79 -8.58 0.15
N GLY A 600 4.85 -8.67 1.11
CA GLY A 600 3.43 -8.94 0.86
C GLY A 600 2.56 -8.68 2.08
N GLY A 601 1.29 -9.08 2.02
CA GLY A 601 0.31 -8.87 3.09
C GLY A 601 -0.25 -7.44 3.17
N SER A 602 -1.02 -7.15 4.22
CA SER A 602 -1.69 -5.85 4.41
C SER A 602 -1.57 -5.30 5.84
N ILE A 603 -1.12 -4.05 6.00
CA ILE A 603 -1.23 -3.28 7.25
C ILE A 603 -2.39 -2.30 7.08
N ARG A 604 -3.53 -2.51 7.74
CA ARG A 604 -4.76 -1.77 7.42
C ARG A 604 -5.65 -1.36 8.58
N ASN A 605 -6.33 -0.22 8.48
CA ASN A 605 -7.28 0.28 9.48
C ASN A 605 -6.70 0.38 10.91
N ASN A 606 -5.39 0.58 11.06
CA ASN A 606 -4.75 0.81 12.36
C ASN A 606 -4.76 2.31 12.71
N THR A 607 -4.74 2.65 14.00
CA THR A 607 -4.82 4.05 14.45
C THR A 607 -3.71 4.38 15.45
N ALA A 608 -2.85 5.33 15.11
CA ALA A 608 -1.85 5.85 16.03
C ALA A 608 -2.36 7.14 16.70
N PHE A 609 -2.54 7.13 18.02
CA PHE A 609 -2.72 8.33 18.82
C PHE A 609 -1.35 8.80 19.36
N SER A 610 -1.12 10.12 19.39
CA SER A 610 0.06 10.77 20.00
C SER A 610 -0.37 12.02 20.79
N LEU A 611 0.40 12.37 21.82
CA LEU A 611 0.21 13.60 22.61
C LEU A 611 0.93 14.82 22.05
N SER A 612 2.06 14.65 21.35
CA SER A 612 2.93 15.79 20.97
C SER A 612 3.74 15.63 19.68
N GLY A 613 3.39 14.65 18.82
CA GLY A 613 3.95 14.51 17.47
C GLY A 613 4.63 13.16 17.23
N GLY A 614 4.59 12.71 15.98
CA GLY A 614 5.15 11.44 15.51
C GLY A 614 4.22 10.25 15.77
N SER A 615 3.33 9.96 14.82
CA SER A 615 2.34 8.88 14.95
C SER A 615 2.07 8.18 13.62
N GLY A 616 2.91 7.19 13.27
CA GLY A 616 2.78 6.39 12.07
C GLY A 616 1.53 5.52 12.11
N GLY A 617 0.45 5.91 11.45
CA GLY A 617 -0.85 5.23 11.56
C GLY A 617 -0.77 3.75 11.19
N GLY A 618 -0.08 3.43 10.09
CA GLY A 618 0.30 2.06 9.73
C GLY A 618 1.62 1.64 10.34
N VAL A 619 2.71 2.34 10.00
CA VAL A 619 4.09 2.01 10.41
C VAL A 619 4.81 3.25 10.95
N TYR A 620 5.45 3.13 12.10
CA TYR A 620 6.38 4.11 12.66
C TYR A 620 7.82 3.59 12.58
N VAL A 621 8.78 4.40 12.15
CA VAL A 621 10.20 4.04 12.01
C VAL A 621 11.07 5.13 12.64
N SER A 622 11.93 4.80 13.61
CA SER A 622 12.87 5.77 14.23
C SER A 622 14.35 5.42 14.06
N ALA A 623 14.82 4.26 14.51
CA ALA A 623 16.23 3.87 14.38
C ALA A 623 16.48 2.50 13.72
N GLY A 624 15.44 1.70 13.46
CA GLY A 624 15.53 0.52 12.58
C GLY A 624 15.25 0.85 11.11
N ASP A 625 15.48 -0.12 10.23
CA ASP A 625 15.25 0.02 8.78
C ASP A 625 13.91 -0.62 8.36
N PHE A 626 13.20 0.01 7.40
CA PHE A 626 12.00 -0.54 6.78
C PHE A 626 12.17 -0.67 5.25
N ASP A 627 12.11 -1.89 4.73
CA ASP A 627 12.13 -2.20 3.29
C ASP A 627 10.77 -2.75 2.82
N MET A 628 9.98 -1.90 2.17
CA MET A 628 8.67 -2.25 1.63
C MET A 628 8.79 -2.64 0.15
N GLN A 629 9.02 -3.91 -0.12
CA GLN A 629 9.16 -4.48 -1.47
C GLN A 629 7.82 -4.83 -2.14
N GLY A 630 6.75 -4.95 -1.35
CA GLY A 630 5.41 -5.31 -1.80
C GLY A 630 4.35 -5.13 -0.70
N GLY A 631 3.16 -5.70 -0.92
CA GLY A 631 2.04 -5.59 0.01
C GLY A 631 1.38 -4.21 0.04
N SER A 632 0.44 -4.01 0.97
CA SER A 632 -0.34 -2.76 1.10
C SER A 632 -0.35 -2.19 2.52
N ILE A 633 -0.24 -0.86 2.64
CA ILE A 633 -0.51 -0.09 3.86
C ILE A 633 -1.74 0.78 3.58
N THR A 634 -2.91 0.47 4.15
CA THR A 634 -4.16 1.12 3.73
C THR A 634 -5.22 1.41 4.81
N GLY A 635 -5.91 2.54 4.72
CA GLY A 635 -6.96 2.91 5.67
C GLY A 635 -6.48 3.26 7.08
N ASN A 636 -5.17 3.35 7.29
CA ASN A 636 -4.58 3.64 8.60
C ASN A 636 -4.63 5.13 8.92
N LYS A 637 -4.63 5.48 10.21
CA LYS A 637 -4.93 6.84 10.69
C LYS A 637 -3.93 7.32 11.72
N ALA A 638 -3.41 8.53 11.53
CA ALA A 638 -2.56 9.24 12.48
C ALA A 638 -3.38 10.35 13.16
N ARG A 639 -3.50 10.29 14.50
CA ARG A 639 -4.36 11.16 15.31
C ARG A 639 -3.60 11.73 16.51
N THR A 640 -4.12 12.82 17.06
CA THR A 640 -3.87 13.22 18.45
C THR A 640 -5.11 12.92 19.29
N LEU A 641 -5.02 13.08 20.61
CA LEU A 641 -6.20 12.95 21.48
C LEU A 641 -7.26 14.05 21.25
N SER A 642 -6.94 15.10 20.50
CA SER A 642 -7.83 16.25 20.27
C SER A 642 -8.37 16.37 18.83
N ALA A 643 -7.64 15.91 17.81
CA ALA A 643 -8.08 15.97 16.40
C ALA A 643 -7.25 15.03 15.48
N ASN A 644 -7.41 15.17 14.16
CA ASN A 644 -6.69 14.41 13.13
C ASN A 644 -5.22 14.85 12.98
N ASP A 645 -4.48 15.05 14.07
CA ASP A 645 -3.20 15.79 14.05
C ASP A 645 -1.94 14.91 14.14
N GLY A 646 -2.04 13.64 13.80
CA GLY A 646 -0.86 12.79 13.68
C GLY A 646 -0.08 13.07 12.39
N TYR A 647 1.10 12.45 12.26
CA TYR A 647 1.96 12.58 11.08
C TYR A 647 2.21 11.21 10.45
N GLY A 648 2.08 11.05 9.14
CA GLY A 648 2.42 9.79 8.47
C GLY A 648 1.30 8.75 8.60
N GLY A 649 0.17 8.98 7.95
CA GLY A 649 -1.04 8.14 8.10
C GLY A 649 -0.77 6.68 7.72
N GLY A 650 -0.06 6.46 6.61
CA GLY A 650 0.51 5.16 6.27
C GLY A 650 1.83 4.90 6.99
N VAL A 651 2.85 5.74 6.75
CA VAL A 651 4.20 5.59 7.31
C VAL A 651 4.70 6.91 7.90
N TYR A 652 5.18 6.89 9.15
CA TYR A 652 6.00 7.95 9.73
C TYR A 652 7.44 7.47 9.86
N LYS A 653 8.38 8.24 9.29
CA LYS A 653 9.81 7.95 9.34
C LYS A 653 10.57 9.12 9.97
N ASP A 654 11.35 8.79 10.99
CA ASP A 654 12.17 9.71 11.78
C ASP A 654 13.56 9.11 11.99
N GLY A 655 14.44 9.83 12.69
CA GLY A 655 15.76 9.40 13.11
C GLY A 655 16.66 8.91 11.97
N ASN A 656 17.58 8.00 12.31
CA ASN A 656 18.65 7.53 11.43
C ASN A 656 18.27 6.31 10.60
N GLY A 657 17.16 5.63 10.92
CA GLY A 657 16.66 4.49 10.16
C GLY A 657 16.30 4.86 8.72
N LYS A 658 16.34 3.90 7.80
CA LYS A 658 15.92 4.08 6.41
C LYS A 658 14.48 3.66 6.19
N PHE A 659 13.83 4.30 5.22
CA PHE A 659 12.63 3.77 4.60
C PHE A 659 12.86 3.68 3.09
N GLU A 660 12.75 2.47 2.55
CA GLU A 660 12.82 2.18 1.12
C GLU A 660 11.50 1.53 0.68
N MET A 661 10.93 1.99 -0.43
CA MET A 661 9.72 1.42 -1.04
C MET A 661 10.07 0.96 -2.45
N LYS A 662 9.73 -0.27 -2.82
CA LYS A 662 10.17 -0.91 -4.07
C LYS A 662 9.04 -1.71 -4.73
N GLY A 663 9.29 -2.18 -5.95
CA GLY A 663 8.49 -3.23 -6.59
C GLY A 663 7.04 -2.84 -6.82
N SER A 664 6.10 -3.59 -6.24
CA SER A 664 4.66 -3.37 -6.35
C SER A 664 4.00 -2.96 -5.02
N ALA A 665 4.77 -2.37 -4.10
CA ALA A 665 4.27 -1.85 -2.84
C ALA A 665 3.18 -0.78 -3.04
N SER A 666 2.21 -0.70 -2.12
CA SER A 666 1.14 0.30 -2.17
C SER A 666 0.88 0.94 -0.80
N ILE A 667 0.86 2.26 -0.74
CA ILE A 667 0.45 3.03 0.46
C ILE A 667 -0.78 3.84 0.05
N ALA A 668 -1.98 3.41 0.47
CA ALA A 668 -3.21 3.97 -0.06
C ALA A 668 -4.35 4.24 0.93
N SER A 669 -5.12 5.30 0.70
CA SER A 669 -6.32 5.62 1.47
C SER A 669 -6.05 5.83 2.98
N ASN A 670 -4.83 6.24 3.36
CA ASN A 670 -4.46 6.55 4.76
C ASN A 670 -4.72 8.03 5.09
N GLU A 671 -4.85 8.35 6.39
CA GLU A 671 -5.31 9.65 6.88
C GLU A 671 -4.38 10.20 7.98
N ALA A 672 -3.92 11.45 7.85
CA ALA A 672 -3.11 12.13 8.88
C ALA A 672 -3.45 13.63 8.95
N GLY A 673 -2.73 14.35 9.81
CA GLY A 673 -2.67 15.80 9.77
C GLY A 673 -1.75 16.24 8.63
N ASP A 674 -0.46 15.92 8.73
CA ASP A 674 0.50 16.09 7.63
C ASP A 674 1.08 14.72 7.19
N GLY A 675 1.41 14.57 5.91
CA GLY A 675 1.92 13.31 5.35
C GLY A 675 0.87 12.20 5.38
N GLY A 676 -0.23 12.37 4.64
CA GLY A 676 -1.35 11.42 4.66
C GLY A 676 -0.92 9.99 4.36
N GLY A 677 -0.12 9.80 3.30
CA GLY A 677 0.53 8.52 3.00
C GLY A 677 1.83 8.34 3.80
N VAL A 678 2.81 9.21 3.58
CA VAL A 678 4.15 9.13 4.18
C VAL A 678 4.56 10.48 4.77
N TYR A 679 5.11 10.48 5.98
CA TYR A 679 5.79 11.64 6.57
C TYR A 679 7.24 11.30 6.91
N VAL A 680 8.19 12.13 6.48
CA VAL A 680 9.62 12.01 6.77
C VAL A 680 10.06 13.19 7.62
N ALA A 681 10.32 12.99 8.91
CA ALA A 681 10.77 14.02 9.84
C ALA A 681 12.28 14.30 9.75
N ALA A 682 13.07 13.26 9.46
CA ALA A 682 14.51 13.29 9.33
C ALA A 682 15.02 12.15 8.44
N GLY A 683 16.24 12.27 7.90
CA GLY A 683 16.87 11.24 7.06
C GLY A 683 16.42 11.29 5.60
N GLY A 684 16.00 10.14 5.04
CA GLY A 684 15.56 10.06 3.66
C GLY A 684 14.52 8.98 3.40
N PHE A 685 13.82 9.11 2.28
CA PHE A 685 12.90 8.14 1.71
C PHE A 685 13.27 7.88 0.24
N ASP A 686 13.39 6.62 -0.14
CA ASP A 686 13.71 6.22 -1.51
C ASP A 686 12.60 5.31 -2.08
N MET A 687 11.87 5.82 -3.09
CA MET A 687 10.75 5.14 -3.75
C MET A 687 11.16 4.67 -5.15
N GLN A 688 11.35 3.36 -5.29
CA GLN A 688 11.88 2.65 -6.44
C GLN A 688 10.85 1.67 -7.04
N GLY A 689 9.62 2.16 -7.25
CA GLY A 689 8.46 1.40 -7.70
C GLY A 689 7.24 1.63 -6.80
N GLY A 690 6.14 0.94 -7.09
CA GLY A 690 4.91 1.01 -6.32
C GLY A 690 4.11 2.31 -6.48
N SER A 691 3.08 2.46 -5.64
CA SER A 691 2.15 3.60 -5.67
C SER A 691 1.80 4.15 -4.30
N ILE A 692 1.79 5.48 -4.16
CA ILE A 692 1.23 6.19 -2.99
C ILE A 692 -0.05 6.89 -3.47
N ALA A 693 -1.23 6.42 -3.05
CA ALA A 693 -2.49 6.87 -3.65
C ALA A 693 -3.67 7.11 -2.70
N GLU A 694 -4.60 8.00 -3.05
CA GLU A 694 -5.84 8.23 -2.27
C GLU A 694 -5.65 8.66 -0.80
N ASN A 695 -4.43 9.03 -0.38
CA ASN A 695 -4.15 9.40 1.00
C ASN A 695 -4.55 10.86 1.28
N LYS A 696 -4.90 11.16 2.53
CA LYS A 696 -5.44 12.46 2.95
C LYS A 696 -4.65 13.11 4.09
N ALA A 697 -4.24 14.37 3.89
CA ALA A 697 -3.68 15.25 4.91
C ALA A 697 -4.73 16.29 5.35
N ASN A 698 -5.03 16.35 6.65
CA ASN A 698 -6.08 17.18 7.22
C ASN A 698 -5.53 18.39 7.99
N PHE A 699 -6.04 19.58 7.68
CA PHE A 699 -5.83 20.79 8.48
C PHE A 699 -6.42 20.67 9.89
N SER A 700 -5.74 21.24 10.88
CA SER A 700 -6.23 21.39 12.25
C SER A 700 -5.66 22.61 12.97
N ALA A 701 -5.89 22.70 14.29
CA ALA A 701 -5.35 23.79 15.12
C ALA A 701 -3.82 23.74 15.32
N VAL A 702 -3.16 22.62 14.98
CA VAL A 702 -1.71 22.43 15.15
C VAL A 702 -0.97 22.01 13.88
N ASN A 703 -1.66 21.38 12.92
CA ASN A 703 -1.09 20.94 11.65
C ASN A 703 -1.74 21.66 10.46
N ASN A 704 -0.96 21.89 9.40
CA ASN A 704 -1.43 22.68 8.26
C ASN A 704 -2.26 21.85 7.27
N GLY A 705 -2.15 20.52 7.25
CA GLY A 705 -2.88 19.69 6.30
C GLY A 705 -2.10 19.47 5.01
N ASN A 706 -0.78 19.25 5.14
CA ASN A 706 0.19 19.30 4.05
C ASN A 706 0.71 17.90 3.66
N GLY A 707 1.06 17.71 2.39
CA GLY A 707 1.65 16.46 1.90
C GLY A 707 0.62 15.32 1.91
N GLY A 708 -0.41 15.39 1.07
CA GLY A 708 -1.47 14.39 1.01
C GLY A 708 -0.90 12.98 0.77
N GLY A 709 -0.07 12.84 -0.25
CA GLY A 709 0.72 11.64 -0.51
C GLY A 709 1.96 11.55 0.38
N VAL A 710 2.89 12.50 0.23
CA VAL A 710 4.20 12.50 0.91
C VAL A 710 4.52 13.88 1.49
N TYR A 711 4.93 13.95 2.74
CA TYR A 711 5.57 15.12 3.37
C TYR A 711 7.02 14.78 3.70
N VAL A 712 7.98 15.65 3.34
CA VAL A 712 9.39 15.51 3.76
C VAL A 712 9.94 16.78 4.39
N LYS A 713 10.37 16.67 5.64
CA LYS A 713 10.99 17.71 6.46
C LYS A 713 12.50 17.52 6.53
N ASN A 714 13.27 18.51 6.10
CA ASN A 714 14.75 18.57 6.13
C ASN A 714 15.52 17.42 5.43
N GLY A 715 14.85 16.36 4.98
CA GLY A 715 15.44 15.13 4.45
C GLY A 715 15.61 15.09 2.93
N ARG A 716 15.90 13.89 2.41
CA ARG A 716 15.91 13.61 0.96
C ARG A 716 14.69 12.79 0.53
N PHE A 717 14.17 13.03 -0.66
CA PHE A 717 13.21 12.13 -1.31
C PHE A 717 13.62 11.83 -2.76
N TYR A 718 13.75 10.54 -3.09
CA TYR A 718 14.11 10.06 -4.41
C TYR A 718 13.00 9.16 -4.97
N MET A 719 12.55 9.47 -6.19
CA MET A 719 11.46 8.81 -6.87
C MET A 719 11.96 8.28 -8.22
N GLN A 720 11.98 6.96 -8.39
CA GLN A 720 12.63 6.25 -9.51
C GLN A 720 11.78 5.07 -10.02
N ASN A 721 12.26 4.32 -11.03
CA ASN A 721 11.69 3.02 -11.45
C ASN A 721 10.17 2.98 -11.68
N ASN A 722 9.60 3.99 -12.35
CA ASN A 722 8.17 4.13 -12.63
C ASN A 722 7.26 4.22 -11.38
N SER A 723 7.79 4.68 -10.24
CA SER A 723 6.99 5.10 -9.07
C SER A 723 5.86 6.06 -9.44
N SER A 724 4.72 5.96 -8.74
CA SER A 724 3.56 6.83 -8.92
C SER A 724 3.00 7.38 -7.61
N ILE A 725 2.73 8.69 -7.56
CA ILE A 725 2.01 9.35 -6.45
C ILE A 725 0.73 9.96 -7.02
N LYS A 726 -0.43 9.44 -6.67
CA LYS A 726 -1.67 9.81 -7.36
C LYS A 726 -2.93 9.93 -6.50
N GLU A 727 -3.88 10.77 -6.91
CA GLU A 727 -5.22 10.83 -6.28
C GLU A 727 -5.19 11.18 -4.77
N ASN A 728 -4.07 11.73 -4.26
CA ASN A 728 -3.94 12.14 -2.85
C ASN A 728 -4.49 13.56 -2.64
N GLU A 729 -4.94 13.86 -1.42
CA GLU A 729 -5.60 15.12 -1.06
C GLU A 729 -4.90 15.79 0.13
N ALA A 730 -4.56 17.07 0.01
CA ALA A 730 -4.07 17.93 1.09
C ALA A 730 -5.05 19.09 1.34
N MET A 731 -5.44 19.34 2.60
CA MET A 731 -6.34 20.45 2.94
C MET A 731 -5.67 21.84 2.83
N GLN A 732 -4.34 21.93 2.91
CA GLN A 732 -3.59 23.11 2.45
C GLN A 732 -2.71 22.73 1.26
N ASP A 733 -1.52 22.19 1.49
CA ASP A 733 -0.45 22.25 0.48
C ASP A 733 0.12 20.90 0.06
N GLY A 734 0.64 20.80 -1.17
CA GLY A 734 1.42 19.65 -1.63
C GLY A 734 0.57 18.38 -1.70
N GLY A 735 -0.50 18.39 -2.50
CA GLY A 735 -1.47 17.29 -2.58
C GLY A 735 -0.80 15.93 -2.82
N GLY A 736 0.09 15.87 -3.82
CA GLY A 736 0.98 14.72 -4.01
C GLY A 736 2.17 14.74 -3.06
N VAL A 737 2.99 15.79 -3.14
CA VAL A 737 4.26 15.91 -2.39
C VAL A 737 4.44 17.30 -1.77
N TYR A 738 4.81 17.36 -0.49
CA TYR A 738 5.26 18.58 0.20
C TYR A 738 6.73 18.43 0.63
N MET A 739 7.62 19.26 0.09
CA MET A 739 9.04 19.29 0.45
C MET A 739 9.35 20.53 1.29
N GLU A 740 9.67 20.34 2.57
CA GLU A 740 10.09 21.39 3.50
C GLU A 740 11.60 21.32 3.77
N ASN A 741 12.38 22.30 3.31
CA ASN A 741 13.82 22.42 3.54
C ASN A 741 14.67 21.20 3.12
N GLY A 742 14.10 20.27 2.33
CA GLY A 742 14.73 19.02 1.87
C GLY A 742 15.31 19.09 0.45
N ALA A 743 15.80 17.94 -0.04
CA ALA A 743 16.23 17.76 -1.43
C ALA A 743 15.35 16.72 -2.14
N PHE A 744 15.01 16.95 -3.41
CA PHE A 744 14.11 16.09 -4.18
C PHE A 744 14.71 15.68 -5.52
N THR A 745 14.51 14.43 -5.92
CA THR A 745 14.90 13.91 -7.24
C THR A 745 13.83 12.96 -7.76
N MET A 746 13.35 13.24 -8.97
CA MET A 746 12.32 12.48 -9.69
C MET A 746 12.84 12.10 -11.06
N ASP A 747 13.14 10.82 -11.25
CA ASP A 747 13.74 10.29 -12.48
C ASP A 747 12.70 10.12 -13.61
N PRO A 748 13.13 10.00 -14.88
CA PRO A 748 12.24 9.74 -16.00
C PRO A 748 11.34 8.50 -15.82
N GLY A 749 10.11 8.56 -16.32
CA GLY A 749 9.13 7.48 -16.24
C GLY A 749 8.29 7.45 -14.95
N THR A 750 8.62 8.25 -13.94
CA THR A 750 7.83 8.42 -12.72
C THR A 750 6.69 9.44 -12.89
N SER A 751 5.65 9.35 -12.07
CA SER A 751 4.45 10.22 -12.19
C SER A 751 3.88 10.75 -10.87
N ILE A 752 3.53 12.03 -10.84
CA ILE A 752 2.72 12.66 -9.79
C ILE A 752 1.43 13.15 -10.43
N ALA A 753 0.31 12.44 -10.22
CA ALA A 753 -0.88 12.63 -11.04
C ALA A 753 -2.22 12.71 -10.28
N SER A 754 -3.13 13.57 -10.70
CA SER A 754 -4.49 13.66 -10.16
C SER A 754 -4.59 13.94 -8.65
N ASN A 755 -3.55 14.51 -8.04
CA ASN A 755 -3.56 14.91 -6.63
C ASN A 755 -4.18 16.32 -6.47
N SER A 756 -4.74 16.62 -5.30
CA SER A 756 -5.37 17.91 -5.01
C SER A 756 -4.83 18.56 -3.74
N ALA A 757 -4.61 19.87 -3.79
CA ALA A 757 -4.28 20.73 -2.65
C ALA A 757 -5.38 21.77 -2.44
N GLY A 758 -5.70 22.11 -1.19
CA GLY A 758 -6.67 23.15 -0.85
C GLY A 758 -6.18 24.58 -1.09
N GLN A 759 -4.85 24.78 -1.12
CA GLN A 759 -4.17 26.06 -1.34
C GLN A 759 -3.10 25.88 -2.43
N ASP A 760 -1.90 25.40 -2.08
CA ASP A 760 -0.73 25.52 -2.94
C ASP A 760 -0.14 24.16 -3.36
N GLY A 761 0.19 23.99 -4.65
CA GLY A 761 0.98 22.85 -5.14
C GLY A 761 0.19 21.54 -5.20
N GLY A 762 -0.76 21.43 -6.13
CA GLY A 762 -1.67 20.27 -6.23
C GLY A 762 -0.92 18.96 -6.41
N GLY A 763 0.00 18.92 -7.37
CA GLY A 763 0.97 17.83 -7.49
C GLY A 763 2.09 17.94 -6.46
N MET A 764 2.71 19.13 -6.36
CA MET A 764 3.89 19.33 -5.53
C MET A 764 4.01 20.74 -4.95
N LEU A 765 4.43 20.87 -3.69
CA LEU A 765 4.98 22.10 -3.14
C LEU A 765 6.47 21.94 -2.82
N LEU A 766 7.29 22.92 -3.26
CA LEU A 766 8.71 23.02 -2.95
C LEU A 766 9.00 24.27 -2.09
N TYR A 767 9.30 24.05 -0.81
CA TYR A 767 9.69 25.09 0.13
C TYR A 767 11.12 24.88 0.64
N SER A 768 11.98 25.92 0.59
CA SER A 768 13.29 25.85 1.25
C SER A 768 13.85 27.22 1.60
N SER A 769 14.27 27.34 2.86
CA SER A 769 15.05 28.47 3.38
C SER A 769 16.56 28.36 3.08
N SER A 770 17.04 27.21 2.57
CA SER A 770 18.45 26.89 2.39
C SER A 770 18.76 26.46 0.96
N ASN A 771 20.04 26.55 0.54
CA ASN A 771 20.46 26.04 -0.77
C ASN A 771 20.28 24.51 -0.81
N LYS A 772 19.47 24.05 -1.77
CA LYS A 772 19.12 22.67 -2.05
C LYS A 772 19.09 22.47 -3.58
N GLU A 773 19.07 21.21 -3.98
CA GLU A 773 18.96 20.82 -5.37
C GLU A 773 17.63 20.07 -5.56
N PHE A 774 16.88 20.48 -6.59
CA PHE A 774 15.63 19.86 -6.99
C PHE A 774 15.78 19.38 -8.43
N LYS A 775 15.53 18.09 -8.68
CA LYS A 775 15.64 17.46 -10.00
C LYS A 775 14.30 16.82 -10.38
N ILE A 776 13.68 17.27 -11.46
CA ILE A 776 12.35 16.81 -11.88
C ILE A 776 12.39 16.42 -13.36
N GLN A 777 12.32 15.12 -13.64
CA GLN A 777 12.41 14.54 -14.99
C GLN A 777 11.25 13.59 -15.32
N GLY A 778 10.35 13.33 -14.37
CA GLY A 778 9.09 12.61 -14.58
C GLY A 778 7.93 13.52 -15.02
N SER A 779 6.69 13.03 -14.88
CA SER A 779 5.47 13.76 -15.30
C SER A 779 4.60 14.20 -14.11
N ILE A 780 4.17 15.46 -14.08
CA ILE A 780 3.26 16.02 -13.08
C ILE A 780 1.95 16.43 -13.78
N THR A 781 0.87 15.65 -13.67
CA THR A 781 -0.30 15.76 -14.59
C THR A 781 -1.66 15.64 -13.90
N GLY A 782 -2.66 16.44 -14.31
CA GLY A 782 -4.04 16.28 -13.84
C GLY A 782 -4.30 16.74 -12.40
N ASN A 783 -3.32 17.39 -11.76
CA ASN A 783 -3.41 17.81 -10.36
C ASN A 783 -4.15 19.16 -10.21
N SER A 784 -4.69 19.46 -9.02
CA SER A 784 -5.51 20.65 -8.76
C SER A 784 -5.10 21.43 -7.49
N ALA A 785 -5.12 22.77 -7.55
CA ALA A 785 -4.85 23.65 -6.40
C ALA A 785 -5.54 25.02 -6.53
N GLN A 786 -5.35 25.94 -5.57
CA GLN A 786 -5.57 27.37 -5.84
C GLN A 786 -4.38 27.97 -6.58
N ASN A 787 -3.15 27.73 -6.12
CA ASN A 787 -1.94 28.19 -6.79
C ASN A 787 -1.03 27.02 -7.17
N GLY A 788 -0.56 26.96 -8.42
CA GLY A 788 0.40 25.93 -8.83
C GLY A 788 -0.24 24.56 -8.90
N GLY A 789 -1.19 24.36 -9.82
CA GLY A 789 -1.96 23.11 -9.94
C GLY A 789 -1.04 21.90 -10.06
N GLY A 790 -0.05 21.98 -10.95
CA GLY A 790 1.06 21.02 -11.01
C GLY A 790 2.04 21.22 -9.85
N MET A 791 2.63 22.42 -9.74
CA MET A 791 3.67 22.71 -8.76
C MET A 791 3.66 24.15 -8.22
N PHE A 792 3.85 24.30 -6.90
CA PHE A 792 4.14 25.57 -6.24
C PHE A 792 5.59 25.63 -5.77
N VAL A 793 6.27 26.77 -5.97
CA VAL A 793 7.71 26.92 -5.70
C VAL A 793 7.97 28.19 -4.87
N GLU A 794 8.45 28.02 -3.63
CA GLU A 794 8.88 29.10 -2.73
C GLU A 794 10.27 28.79 -2.16
N LEU A 795 11.31 29.22 -2.87
CA LEU A 795 12.70 28.92 -2.53
C LEU A 795 13.50 30.20 -2.24
N SER A 796 14.14 30.23 -1.07
CA SER A 796 15.05 31.31 -0.65
C SER A 796 16.47 31.04 -1.13
N ASN A 797 17.30 32.07 -1.26
CA ASN A 797 18.70 31.96 -1.73
C ASN A 797 18.83 31.36 -3.15
N ALA A 798 20.05 31.02 -3.56
CA ALA A 798 20.39 30.60 -4.93
C ALA A 798 20.06 29.12 -5.19
N ASN A 799 18.82 28.71 -4.88
CA ASN A 799 18.30 27.40 -5.21
C ASN A 799 18.21 27.20 -6.73
N THR A 800 18.53 25.99 -7.20
CA THR A 800 18.39 25.61 -8.61
C THR A 800 17.40 24.45 -8.74
N LEU A 801 16.30 24.69 -9.45
CA LEU A 801 15.46 23.62 -9.98
C LEU A 801 15.99 23.21 -11.36
N TYR A 802 16.36 21.95 -11.50
CA TYR A 802 16.64 21.28 -12.77
C TYR A 802 15.39 20.54 -13.21
N PHE A 803 14.75 21.01 -14.28
CA PHE A 803 13.59 20.34 -14.86
C PHE A 803 13.85 19.91 -16.29
N ALA A 804 13.47 18.67 -16.60
CA ALA A 804 13.52 18.06 -17.94
C ALA A 804 12.33 17.09 -18.16
N GLY A 805 11.24 17.26 -17.40
CA GLY A 805 10.05 16.41 -17.43
C GLY A 805 8.87 17.04 -18.18
N ILE A 806 7.66 16.68 -17.75
CA ILE A 806 6.39 17.25 -18.26
C ILE A 806 5.55 17.74 -17.08
N ILE A 807 5.04 18.97 -17.16
CA ILE A 807 4.00 19.50 -16.26
C ILE A 807 2.73 19.71 -17.10
N GLY A 808 1.74 18.85 -16.86
CA GLY A 808 0.45 18.82 -17.54
C GLY A 808 0.39 17.83 -18.70
N GLY A 809 -0.59 17.99 -19.59
CA GLY A 809 -0.82 17.10 -20.71
C GLY A 809 -2.06 17.50 -21.50
N ASP A 810 -1.96 17.43 -22.83
CA ASP A 810 -3.01 17.89 -23.74
C ASP A 810 -4.18 16.87 -23.85
N ASP A 811 -4.00 15.65 -23.31
CA ASP A 811 -5.08 14.67 -23.18
C ASP A 811 -6.09 15.13 -22.10
N PRO A 812 -7.40 14.94 -22.30
CA PRO A 812 -8.43 15.27 -21.30
C PRO A 812 -8.12 14.67 -19.92
N GLY A 813 -8.08 15.52 -18.90
CA GLY A 813 -7.76 15.14 -17.52
C GLY A 813 -6.27 15.03 -17.17
N LYS A 814 -5.34 15.30 -18.10
CA LYS A 814 -3.89 15.39 -17.81
C LYS A 814 -3.38 16.82 -17.60
N GLY A 815 -4.13 17.83 -18.04
CA GLY A 815 -3.86 19.23 -17.68
C GLY A 815 -3.97 19.44 -16.18
N ASN A 816 -2.98 20.10 -15.57
CA ASN A 816 -3.14 20.54 -14.18
C ASN A 816 -4.03 21.80 -14.13
N THR A 817 -4.75 21.98 -13.03
CA THR A 817 -5.75 23.05 -12.86
C THR A 817 -5.47 23.91 -11.63
N ALA A 818 -5.61 25.22 -11.76
CA ALA A 818 -5.45 26.15 -10.64
C ALA A 818 -6.36 27.38 -10.77
N VAL A 819 -6.41 28.21 -9.72
CA VAL A 819 -6.85 29.60 -9.85
C VAL A 819 -5.77 30.43 -10.53
N MET A 820 -4.51 30.29 -10.09
CA MET A 820 -3.34 30.93 -10.68
C MET A 820 -2.20 29.92 -10.91
N GLY A 821 -1.52 29.99 -12.05
CA GLY A 821 -0.40 29.09 -12.34
C GLY A 821 -0.88 27.64 -12.51
N GLY A 822 -1.65 27.35 -13.55
CA GLY A 822 -2.25 26.02 -13.78
C GLY A 822 -1.19 24.91 -13.73
N GLY A 823 -0.08 25.10 -14.45
CA GLY A 823 1.10 24.24 -14.36
C GLY A 823 1.97 24.59 -13.15
N MET A 824 2.41 25.84 -13.04
CA MET A 824 3.37 26.30 -12.03
C MET A 824 3.03 27.66 -11.42
N TYR A 825 3.21 27.80 -10.10
CA TYR A 825 3.23 29.09 -9.41
C TYR A 825 4.58 29.29 -8.71
N ILE A 826 5.16 30.48 -8.82
CA ILE A 826 6.54 30.76 -8.42
C ILE A 826 6.61 32.04 -7.58
N LYS A 827 7.19 31.94 -6.38
CA LYS A 827 7.25 33.00 -5.38
C LYS A 827 8.65 33.12 -4.74
N ASN A 828 8.96 34.31 -4.24
CA ASN A 828 10.20 34.73 -3.55
C ASN A 828 11.52 34.97 -4.37
N TYR A 829 12.22 36.03 -3.96
CA TYR A 829 13.09 36.92 -4.77
C TYR A 829 14.41 36.39 -5.37
N ARG A 830 14.80 35.12 -5.21
CA ARG A 830 16.18 34.66 -5.56
C ARG A 830 16.29 33.38 -6.38
N LEU A 831 15.18 32.93 -6.94
CA LEU A 831 15.18 31.77 -7.80
C LEU A 831 15.94 32.05 -9.11
N THR A 832 16.84 31.15 -9.50
CA THR A 832 17.21 30.99 -10.91
C THR A 832 16.89 29.55 -11.26
N MET A 833 15.61 29.30 -11.57
CA MET A 833 15.29 28.06 -12.26
C MET A 833 16.07 28.04 -13.55
N ASN A 834 16.55 26.86 -13.88
CA ASN A 834 17.13 26.60 -15.16
C ASN A 834 16.48 25.29 -15.59
N LEU A 835 15.48 25.35 -16.46
CA LEU A 835 15.18 24.18 -17.27
C LEU A 835 16.44 23.87 -18.08
N ILE A 836 17.25 22.94 -17.59
CA ILE A 836 18.41 22.41 -18.31
C ILE A 836 17.96 21.11 -18.94
N SER A 837 17.17 21.30 -19.99
CA SER A 837 16.87 20.23 -20.91
C SER A 837 18.15 19.89 -21.69
N ASN A 838 18.64 18.66 -21.49
CA ASN A 838 19.34 17.93 -22.56
C ASN A 838 18.32 17.27 -23.53
N THR A 839 17.03 17.39 -23.21
CA THR A 839 15.84 16.83 -23.85
C THR A 839 14.66 17.75 -23.52
N SER A 840 13.96 18.27 -24.54
CA SER A 840 12.93 19.31 -24.39
C SER A 840 11.95 19.04 -23.24
N GLY A 841 11.92 19.93 -22.25
CA GLY A 841 10.95 19.88 -21.14
C GLY A 841 9.70 20.70 -21.48
N PHE A 842 8.53 20.23 -21.02
CA PHE A 842 7.23 20.77 -21.41
C PHE A 842 6.40 21.24 -20.20
N ILE A 843 5.83 22.44 -20.30
CA ILE A 843 4.69 22.89 -19.48
C ILE A 843 3.51 22.96 -20.44
N THR A 844 2.65 21.95 -20.40
CA THR A 844 1.69 21.67 -21.49
C THR A 844 0.26 21.41 -21.02
N GLY A 845 -0.75 21.90 -21.74
CA GLY A 845 -2.14 21.54 -21.48
C GLY A 845 -2.72 21.99 -20.13
N ASN A 846 -2.09 22.94 -19.42
CA ASN A 846 -2.55 23.35 -18.08
C ASN A 846 -3.60 24.47 -18.13
N THR A 847 -4.43 24.58 -17.10
CA THR A 847 -5.53 25.56 -17.05
C THR A 847 -5.51 26.38 -15.76
N ALA A 848 -5.57 27.71 -15.89
CA ALA A 848 -5.86 28.63 -14.80
C ALA A 848 -7.30 29.19 -14.94
N SER A 849 -8.01 29.31 -13.82
CA SER A 849 -9.33 29.97 -13.80
C SER A 849 -9.23 31.50 -13.92
N THR A 850 -8.04 32.04 -13.63
CA THR A 850 -7.67 33.47 -13.76
C THR A 850 -6.38 33.63 -14.57
N ASN A 851 -5.20 33.65 -13.91
CA ASN A 851 -3.95 34.13 -14.51
C ASN A 851 -2.86 33.06 -14.59
N GLY A 852 -2.07 33.07 -15.67
CA GLY A 852 -0.92 32.18 -15.83
C GLY A 852 -1.36 30.74 -16.07
N GLY A 853 -1.95 30.44 -17.22
CA GLY A 853 -2.44 29.09 -17.54
C GLY A 853 -1.35 28.04 -17.40
N GLY A 854 -0.17 28.32 -17.97
CA GLY A 854 1.05 27.55 -17.76
C GLY A 854 1.78 27.94 -16.47
N VAL A 855 2.21 29.20 -16.36
CA VAL A 855 3.09 29.69 -15.29
C VAL A 855 2.64 31.03 -14.72
N TYR A 856 2.65 31.16 -13.39
CA TYR A 856 2.53 32.44 -12.67
C TYR A 856 3.84 32.78 -11.96
N VAL A 857 4.33 34.01 -12.15
CA VAL A 857 5.61 34.53 -11.63
C VAL A 857 5.32 35.70 -10.68
N ASP A 858 5.54 35.55 -9.37
CA ASP A 858 5.19 36.55 -8.35
C ASP A 858 6.42 37.21 -7.69
N ALA A 859 6.76 38.43 -8.14
CA ALA A 859 7.88 39.24 -7.64
C ALA A 859 9.27 38.55 -7.64
N VAL A 860 9.46 37.48 -8.42
CA VAL A 860 10.69 36.68 -8.51
C VAL A 860 11.49 36.94 -9.78
N SER A 861 12.76 36.51 -9.79
CA SER A 861 13.38 36.14 -11.06
C SER A 861 13.02 34.68 -11.42
N PHE A 862 12.72 34.42 -12.68
CA PHE A 862 12.49 33.09 -13.25
C PHE A 862 13.19 33.02 -14.61
N THR A 863 13.88 31.92 -14.91
CA THR A 863 14.61 31.76 -16.18
C THR A 863 14.27 30.42 -16.84
N VAL A 864 14.10 30.45 -18.14
CA VAL A 864 13.79 29.30 -19.00
C VAL A 864 14.82 29.26 -20.13
N LYS A 865 15.40 28.07 -20.35
CA LYS A 865 16.50 27.85 -21.29
C LYS A 865 16.50 26.41 -21.82
N GLY A 866 17.46 26.04 -22.66
CA GLY A 866 17.66 24.66 -23.09
C GLY A 866 16.51 24.06 -23.92
N ALA A 867 15.80 24.86 -24.73
CA ALA A 867 14.68 24.40 -25.58
C ALA A 867 13.42 23.93 -24.83
N THR A 868 13.05 24.62 -23.75
CA THR A 868 11.74 24.47 -23.09
C THR A 868 10.59 24.88 -23.99
N ALA A 869 9.46 24.17 -23.92
CA ALA A 869 8.18 24.64 -24.44
C ALA A 869 7.15 24.89 -23.32
N ILE A 870 6.54 26.08 -23.32
CA ILE A 870 5.31 26.39 -22.61
C ILE A 870 4.20 26.41 -23.67
N THR A 871 3.39 25.37 -23.73
CA THR A 871 2.53 25.10 -24.89
C THR A 871 1.11 24.65 -24.54
N GLY A 872 0.08 25.03 -25.30
CA GLY A 872 -1.26 24.48 -25.07
C GLY A 872 -1.91 24.84 -23.73
N ASN A 873 -1.47 25.91 -23.04
CA ASN A 873 -2.01 26.27 -21.72
C ASN A 873 -3.07 27.38 -21.82
N THR A 874 -4.08 27.36 -20.95
CA THR A 874 -5.25 28.26 -21.01
C THR A 874 -5.45 29.07 -19.73
N ALA A 875 -5.61 30.39 -19.84
CA ALA A 875 -6.01 31.31 -18.77
C ALA A 875 -7.46 31.76 -19.01
N THR A 876 -8.43 31.05 -18.42
CA THR A 876 -9.84 31.09 -18.88
C THR A 876 -10.65 32.34 -18.54
N GLY A 877 -10.37 33.04 -17.44
CA GLY A 877 -11.13 34.24 -17.04
C GLY A 877 -12.56 33.96 -16.56
N THR A 878 -12.71 33.11 -15.54
CA THR A 878 -14.03 32.73 -15.02
C THR A 878 -14.59 33.72 -14.00
N GLY A 879 -15.93 33.78 -13.88
CA GLY A 879 -16.60 34.54 -12.81
C GLY A 879 -16.51 36.07 -12.91
N GLY A 880 -16.14 36.61 -14.07
CA GLY A 880 -15.91 38.05 -14.27
C GLY A 880 -14.52 38.53 -13.82
N VAL A 881 -13.62 37.61 -13.46
CA VAL A 881 -12.20 37.88 -13.28
C VAL A 881 -11.51 37.71 -14.65
N PRO A 882 -10.59 38.60 -15.04
CA PRO A 882 -9.91 38.49 -16.33
C PRO A 882 -9.08 37.21 -16.46
N GLY A 883 -8.97 36.70 -17.69
CA GLY A 883 -8.09 35.58 -18.04
C GLY A 883 -6.81 36.10 -18.65
N LEU A 884 -5.72 36.16 -17.89
CA LEU A 884 -4.49 36.86 -18.28
C LEU A 884 -3.28 35.93 -18.36
N GLY A 885 -2.49 36.03 -19.43
CA GLY A 885 -1.25 35.26 -19.55
C GLY A 885 -1.53 33.76 -19.75
N GLY A 886 -2.02 33.38 -20.92
CA GLY A 886 -2.37 31.98 -21.24
C GLY A 886 -1.19 31.03 -21.00
N GLY A 887 -0.03 31.39 -21.56
CA GLY A 887 1.25 30.73 -21.25
C GLY A 887 1.83 31.18 -19.90
N VAL A 888 2.11 32.48 -19.76
CA VAL A 888 2.83 33.03 -18.60
C VAL A 888 2.22 34.35 -18.10
N TYR A 889 2.02 34.49 -16.80
CA TYR A 889 1.72 35.76 -16.14
C TYR A 889 2.90 36.23 -15.27
N VAL A 890 3.35 37.47 -15.47
CA VAL A 890 4.49 38.08 -14.75
C VAL A 890 3.99 39.23 -13.87
N ASN A 891 3.89 38.97 -12.57
CA ASN A 891 3.48 39.93 -11.54
C ASN A 891 4.70 40.58 -10.87
N GLY A 892 5.26 41.64 -11.45
CA GLY A 892 6.56 42.13 -11.01
C GLY A 892 7.70 41.14 -11.27
N GLY A 893 8.88 41.41 -10.72
CA GLY A 893 10.04 40.52 -10.87
C GLY A 893 10.62 40.49 -12.28
N THR A 894 11.18 39.36 -12.71
CA THR A 894 11.86 39.20 -14.00
C THR A 894 11.75 37.79 -14.56
N PHE A 895 11.04 37.61 -15.66
CA PHE A 895 11.03 36.39 -16.46
C PHE A 895 12.04 36.48 -17.62
N ASN A 896 12.93 35.49 -17.73
CA ASN A 896 13.92 35.41 -18.81
C ASN A 896 13.71 34.13 -19.65
N MET A 897 13.82 34.26 -20.97
CA MET A 897 13.63 33.19 -21.94
C MET A 897 14.76 33.22 -22.99
N GLN A 898 15.52 32.13 -23.09
CA GLN A 898 16.73 32.08 -23.93
C GLN A 898 16.93 30.76 -24.68
N ASP A 899 18.07 30.63 -25.37
CA ASP A 899 18.42 29.53 -26.27
C ASP A 899 17.40 29.39 -27.42
N THR A 900 16.67 28.27 -27.47
CA THR A 900 15.65 27.92 -28.46
C THR A 900 14.28 27.67 -27.81
N SER A 901 14.04 28.29 -26.65
CA SER A 901 12.79 28.10 -25.89
C SER A 901 11.58 28.68 -26.63
N SER A 902 10.38 28.16 -26.34
CA SER A 902 9.13 28.56 -27.02
C SER A 902 7.94 28.76 -26.08
N ILE A 903 7.11 29.77 -26.36
CA ILE A 903 5.78 29.95 -25.79
C ILE A 903 4.77 29.88 -26.95
N LYS A 904 3.99 28.80 -27.06
CA LYS A 904 3.14 28.59 -28.23
C LYS A 904 1.78 27.96 -27.95
N GLU A 905 0.80 28.12 -28.83
CA GLU A 905 -0.49 27.42 -28.71
C GLU A 905 -1.20 27.70 -27.35
N ASN A 906 -0.92 28.82 -26.68
CA ASN A 906 -1.54 29.17 -25.41
C ASN A 906 -2.69 30.17 -25.61
N GLU A 907 -3.70 30.10 -24.75
CA GLU A 907 -4.96 30.85 -24.89
C GLU A 907 -5.23 31.69 -23.64
N ALA A 908 -5.55 32.96 -23.81
CA ALA A 908 -6.03 33.84 -22.74
C ALA A 908 -7.45 34.30 -23.05
N GLY A 909 -8.39 34.07 -22.13
CA GLY A 909 -9.78 34.51 -22.26
C GLY A 909 -9.94 36.05 -22.31
N GLN A 910 -8.90 36.80 -21.94
CA GLN A 910 -8.81 38.23 -22.16
C GLN A 910 -7.49 38.64 -22.82
N ASP A 911 -6.38 38.75 -22.07
CA ASP A 911 -5.17 39.42 -22.55
C ASP A 911 -3.89 38.59 -22.39
N GLY A 912 -2.94 38.78 -23.31
CA GLY A 912 -1.63 38.15 -23.22
C GLY A 912 -1.70 36.64 -23.47
N GLY A 913 -2.13 36.22 -24.67
CA GLY A 913 -2.30 34.80 -25.02
C GLY A 913 -1.05 33.98 -24.69
N GLY A 914 0.10 34.46 -25.16
CA GLY A 914 1.40 33.92 -24.75
C GLY A 914 1.84 34.41 -23.37
N VAL A 915 2.00 35.72 -23.20
CA VAL A 915 2.55 36.34 -21.98
C VAL A 915 1.80 37.61 -21.56
N TYR A 916 1.52 37.77 -20.27
CA TYR A 916 1.08 39.03 -19.68
C TYR A 916 2.15 39.57 -18.70
N VAL A 917 2.54 40.84 -18.82
CA VAL A 917 3.55 41.48 -17.97
C VAL A 917 2.92 42.65 -17.21
N ALA A 918 2.96 42.61 -15.88
CA ALA A 918 2.29 43.55 -14.99
C ALA A 918 3.24 44.12 -13.91
N ASN A 919 2.82 45.23 -13.29
CA ASN A 919 3.34 45.71 -11.99
C ASN A 919 4.88 45.86 -11.93
N ALA A 920 5.46 46.59 -12.89
CA ALA A 920 6.90 46.75 -13.08
C ALA A 920 7.68 45.43 -13.30
N GLY A 921 6.98 44.37 -13.71
CA GLY A 921 7.59 43.11 -14.12
C GLY A 921 8.39 43.26 -15.41
N ILE A 922 9.45 42.48 -15.53
CA ILE A 922 10.35 42.48 -16.68
C ILE A 922 10.25 41.12 -17.38
N PHE A 923 9.99 41.11 -18.68
CA PHE A 923 10.16 39.94 -19.54
C PHE A 923 11.35 40.19 -20.48
N THR A 924 12.32 39.28 -20.53
CA THR A 924 13.45 39.35 -21.47
C THR A 924 13.56 38.08 -22.29
N MET A 925 13.60 38.22 -23.60
CA MET A 925 13.58 37.15 -24.59
C MET A 925 14.74 37.33 -25.57
N TYR A 926 15.63 36.33 -25.67
CA TYR A 926 16.88 36.47 -26.43
C TYR A 926 17.35 35.14 -27.06
N SER A 927 18.52 35.18 -27.71
CA SER A 927 19.05 34.13 -28.58
C SER A 927 18.13 33.81 -29.77
N THR A 928 17.52 32.62 -29.82
CA THR A 928 16.67 32.10 -30.92
C THR A 928 15.28 31.69 -30.42
N SER A 929 14.83 32.31 -29.33
CA SER A 929 13.55 32.02 -28.68
C SER A 929 12.35 32.44 -29.55
N PHE A 930 11.16 31.86 -29.34
CA PHE A 930 9.96 32.29 -30.09
C PHE A 930 8.62 32.25 -29.33
N ILE A 931 7.71 33.15 -29.72
CA ILE A 931 6.31 33.21 -29.29
C ILE A 931 5.42 32.99 -30.52
N LYS A 932 4.56 31.96 -30.53
CA LYS A 932 3.83 31.53 -31.76
C LYS A 932 2.45 30.93 -31.51
N GLU A 933 1.45 31.15 -32.37
CA GLU A 933 0.15 30.46 -32.28
C GLU A 933 -0.55 30.67 -30.93
N ASN A 934 -0.31 31.79 -30.24
CA ASN A 934 -1.04 32.12 -29.02
C ASN A 934 -2.23 33.04 -29.34
N GLU A 935 -3.32 32.88 -28.59
CA GLU A 935 -4.61 33.54 -28.82
C GLU A 935 -5.03 34.35 -27.57
N ALA A 936 -5.47 35.58 -27.78
CA ALA A 936 -6.06 36.43 -26.73
C ALA A 936 -7.47 36.87 -27.14
N GLY A 937 -8.46 36.66 -26.27
CA GLY A 937 -9.86 37.06 -26.51
C GLY A 937 -10.07 38.57 -26.67
N GLN A 938 -9.12 39.38 -26.21
CA GLN A 938 -9.05 40.83 -26.42
C GLN A 938 -7.67 41.21 -26.96
N ASP A 939 -6.66 41.37 -26.10
CA ASP A 939 -5.45 42.11 -26.47
C ASP A 939 -4.14 41.35 -26.28
N GLY A 940 -3.14 41.64 -27.12
CA GLY A 940 -1.78 41.13 -26.94
C GLY A 940 -1.68 39.62 -27.18
N GLY A 941 -2.07 39.14 -28.37
CA GLY A 941 -2.12 37.71 -28.71
C GLY A 941 -0.82 36.98 -28.37
N GLY A 942 0.31 37.54 -28.77
CA GLY A 942 1.63 37.12 -28.30
C GLY A 942 1.94 37.60 -26.87
N VAL A 943 1.99 38.93 -26.66
CA VAL A 943 2.38 39.55 -25.38
C VAL A 943 1.53 40.78 -25.05
N TYR A 944 1.09 40.93 -23.81
CA TYR A 944 0.52 42.17 -23.25
C TYR A 944 1.47 42.76 -22.20
N VAL A 945 1.75 44.06 -22.28
CA VAL A 945 2.65 44.79 -21.36
C VAL A 945 1.92 45.94 -20.67
N ASN A 946 1.65 45.79 -19.38
CA ASN A 946 0.91 46.74 -18.55
C ASN A 946 1.82 47.31 -17.44
N ALA A 947 2.27 48.56 -17.58
CA ALA A 947 3.21 49.19 -16.62
C ALA A 947 4.44 48.31 -16.29
N GLY A 948 4.89 47.52 -17.27
CA GLY A 948 6.02 46.59 -17.18
C GLY A 948 7.04 46.82 -18.30
N THR A 949 7.99 45.92 -18.47
CA THR A 949 9.01 45.99 -19.53
C THR A 949 9.13 44.68 -20.27
N PHE A 950 9.13 44.70 -21.59
CA PHE A 950 9.45 43.58 -22.45
C PHE A 950 10.66 43.90 -23.33
N ASN A 951 11.71 43.08 -23.24
CA ASN A 951 12.92 43.19 -24.06
C ASN A 951 13.05 41.96 -24.97
N MET A 952 13.10 42.16 -26.28
CA MET A 952 13.24 41.12 -27.31
C MET A 952 14.51 41.37 -28.11
N GLN A 953 15.46 40.43 -28.09
CA GLN A 953 16.81 40.63 -28.61
C GLN A 953 17.34 39.44 -29.43
N ASP A 954 18.51 39.64 -30.04
CA ASP A 954 19.25 38.71 -30.89
C ASP A 954 18.49 38.28 -32.16
N THR A 955 18.06 37.02 -32.24
CA THR A 955 17.35 36.41 -33.38
C THR A 955 15.99 35.83 -32.96
N SER A 956 15.40 36.44 -31.94
CA SER A 956 14.10 36.05 -31.38
C SER A 956 12.94 36.32 -32.35
N SER A 957 11.79 35.63 -32.18
CA SER A 957 10.61 35.85 -33.04
C SER A 957 9.23 35.81 -32.37
N ILE A 958 8.32 36.70 -32.79
CA ILE A 958 6.88 36.70 -32.40
C ILE A 958 6.05 36.53 -33.67
N LYS A 959 5.36 35.41 -33.84
CA LYS A 959 4.72 35.10 -35.13
C LYS A 959 3.44 34.30 -35.05
N GLU A 960 2.49 34.55 -35.96
CA GLU A 960 1.27 33.73 -36.06
C GLU A 960 0.47 33.71 -34.74
N ASN A 961 0.43 34.82 -33.99
CA ASN A 961 -0.41 35.00 -32.80
C ASN A 961 -1.63 35.88 -33.14
N GLU A 962 -2.73 35.69 -32.42
CA GLU A 962 -4.04 36.31 -32.71
C GLU A 962 -4.60 37.04 -31.49
N ALA A 963 -5.14 38.25 -31.71
CA ALA A 963 -5.84 39.05 -30.70
C ALA A 963 -7.23 39.43 -31.21
N GLY A 964 -8.27 39.18 -30.41
CA GLY A 964 -9.66 39.51 -30.77
C GLY A 964 -9.93 41.00 -30.98
N GLN A 965 -9.08 41.88 -30.44
CA GLN A 965 -9.16 43.34 -30.60
C GLN A 965 -7.81 43.92 -31.01
N TYR A 966 -6.86 44.11 -30.09
CA TYR A 966 -5.68 44.95 -30.35
C TYR A 966 -4.34 44.23 -30.13
N GLY A 967 -3.33 44.56 -30.94
CA GLY A 967 -1.95 44.12 -30.69
C GLY A 967 -1.75 42.62 -30.91
N GLY A 968 -2.00 42.12 -32.13
CA GLY A 968 -1.93 40.69 -32.45
C GLY A 968 -0.60 40.05 -32.02
N GLY A 969 0.51 40.73 -32.26
CA GLY A 969 1.83 40.35 -31.74
C GLY A 969 2.05 40.85 -30.31
N VAL A 970 2.00 42.17 -30.10
CA VAL A 970 2.27 42.82 -28.80
C VAL A 970 1.33 43.99 -28.55
N TYR A 971 0.79 44.08 -27.33
CA TYR A 971 0.07 45.26 -26.82
C TYR A 971 0.87 45.92 -25.68
N VAL A 972 0.98 47.25 -25.68
CA VAL A 972 1.77 48.03 -24.70
C VAL A 972 0.95 49.18 -24.13
N ALA A 973 0.76 49.22 -22.81
CA ALA A 973 -0.05 50.23 -22.14
C ALA A 973 0.47 50.69 -20.77
N ASN A 974 -0.07 51.83 -20.32
CA ASN A 974 0.07 52.38 -18.97
C ASN A 974 1.53 52.60 -18.56
N ALA A 975 2.29 53.32 -19.38
CA ALA A 975 3.74 53.49 -19.27
C ALA A 975 4.55 52.17 -19.32
N GLY A 976 3.98 51.10 -19.87
CA GLY A 976 4.71 49.90 -20.26
C GLY A 976 5.71 50.19 -21.39
N SER A 977 6.79 49.41 -21.44
CA SER A 977 7.86 49.56 -22.42
C SER A 977 8.12 48.25 -23.17
N PHE A 978 8.20 48.31 -24.49
CA PHE A 978 8.65 47.22 -25.37
C PHE A 978 9.89 47.66 -26.15
N ALA A 979 10.96 46.87 -26.10
CA ALA A 979 12.17 47.06 -26.89
C ALA A 979 12.42 45.83 -27.77
N MET A 980 12.54 46.04 -29.09
CA MET A 980 12.82 45.03 -30.10
C MET A 980 14.15 45.35 -30.78
N MET A 981 15.16 44.50 -30.59
CA MET A 981 16.56 44.82 -30.89
C MET A 981 17.27 43.73 -31.74
N HIS A 982 18.45 44.10 -32.25
CA HIS A 982 19.38 43.26 -33.01
C HIS A 982 18.78 42.77 -34.35
N THR A 983 18.50 41.47 -34.48
CA THR A 983 17.97 40.81 -35.69
C THR A 983 16.64 40.10 -35.40
N SER A 984 15.92 40.58 -34.37
CA SER A 984 14.62 40.06 -33.95
C SER A 984 13.54 40.36 -35.01
N PHE A 985 12.53 39.48 -35.15
CA PHE A 985 11.45 39.69 -36.10
C PHE A 985 10.05 39.35 -35.58
N MET A 986 9.05 40.07 -36.08
CA MET A 986 7.64 39.87 -35.81
C MET A 986 6.92 39.56 -37.11
N LYS A 987 6.11 38.50 -37.18
CA LYS A 987 5.54 38.05 -38.45
C LYS A 987 4.15 37.40 -38.42
N LYS A 988 3.24 37.81 -39.31
CA LYS A 988 1.89 37.20 -39.46
C LYS A 988 1.07 37.15 -38.16
N ASN A 989 1.19 38.15 -37.30
CA ASN A 989 0.26 38.28 -36.18
C ASN A 989 -0.99 39.02 -36.67
N GLU A 990 -2.14 38.72 -36.06
CA GLU A 990 -3.45 39.18 -36.51
C GLU A 990 -4.22 39.86 -35.38
N ALA A 991 -4.82 41.02 -35.67
CA ALA A 991 -5.66 41.77 -34.76
C ALA A 991 -7.07 41.96 -35.35
N GLY A 992 -8.08 41.60 -34.57
CA GLY A 992 -9.50 41.78 -34.92
C GLY A 992 -9.92 43.24 -35.09
N GLN A 993 -9.12 44.19 -34.61
CA GLN A 993 -9.28 45.64 -34.82
C GLN A 993 -7.96 46.27 -35.29
N ASP A 994 -7.07 46.67 -34.38
CA ASP A 994 -5.92 47.54 -34.68
C ASP A 994 -4.58 46.99 -34.18
N GLY A 995 -3.47 47.37 -34.85
CA GLY A 995 -2.12 47.02 -34.43
C GLY A 995 -1.81 45.54 -34.65
N GLY A 996 -1.85 45.08 -35.90
CA GLY A 996 -1.67 43.66 -36.25
C GLY A 996 -0.37 43.07 -35.71
N GLY A 997 0.73 43.82 -35.84
CA GLY A 997 1.99 43.55 -35.15
C GLY A 997 1.98 44.09 -33.72
N VAL A 998 1.98 45.43 -33.57
CA VAL A 998 2.11 46.12 -32.27
C VAL A 998 1.02 47.18 -32.08
N TYR A 999 0.42 47.24 -30.90
CA TYR A 999 -0.47 48.32 -30.47
C TYR A 999 0.12 49.03 -29.24
N VAL A 1000 0.26 50.35 -29.28
CA VAL A 1000 0.90 51.16 -28.22
C VAL A 1000 -0.06 52.24 -27.74
N VAL A 1001 -0.40 52.23 -26.44
CA VAL A 1001 -1.41 53.14 -25.87
C VAL A 1001 -1.05 53.67 -24.47
N ASN A 1002 -1.76 54.71 -23.99
CA ASN A 1002 -1.73 55.17 -22.60
C ASN A 1002 -0.30 55.40 -22.04
N ALA A 1003 0.46 56.28 -22.70
CA ALA A 1003 1.87 56.56 -22.44
C ALA A 1003 2.82 55.36 -22.57
N GLY A 1004 2.39 54.26 -23.20
CA GLY A 1004 3.25 53.15 -23.58
C GLY A 1004 4.37 53.58 -24.54
N SER A 1005 5.47 52.83 -24.53
CA SER A 1005 6.63 53.09 -25.38
C SER A 1005 7.10 51.85 -26.12
N PHE A 1006 7.28 51.98 -27.44
CA PHE A 1006 7.89 50.96 -28.28
C PHE A 1006 9.18 51.50 -28.90
N VAL A 1007 10.27 50.73 -28.79
CA VAL A 1007 11.55 51.00 -29.45
C VAL A 1007 11.91 49.82 -30.35
N MET A 1008 12.15 50.10 -31.62
CA MET A 1008 12.60 49.15 -32.62
C MET A 1008 13.97 49.60 -33.14
N GLU A 1009 15.01 48.79 -32.91
CA GLU A 1009 16.38 49.18 -33.22
C GLU A 1009 17.21 48.04 -33.84
N GLY A 1010 18.05 48.39 -34.83
CA GLY A 1010 18.95 47.44 -35.49
C GLY A 1010 18.28 46.78 -36.69
N ALA A 1011 18.79 45.62 -37.13
CA ALA A 1011 18.28 44.88 -38.28
C ALA A 1011 17.00 44.07 -37.96
N THR A 1012 16.05 44.72 -37.30
CA THR A 1012 14.78 44.16 -36.84
C THR A 1012 13.68 44.29 -37.91
N ALA A 1013 12.67 43.42 -37.90
CA ALA A 1013 11.62 43.44 -38.92
C ALA A 1013 10.21 43.12 -38.38
N ILE A 1014 9.21 43.94 -38.73
CA ILE A 1014 7.77 43.69 -38.52
C ILE A 1014 7.15 43.42 -39.89
N THR A 1015 6.74 42.17 -40.16
CA THR A 1015 6.38 41.74 -41.52
C THR A 1015 5.08 40.93 -41.62
N TRP A 1016 4.30 41.12 -42.69
CA TRP A 1016 3.11 40.29 -42.97
C TRP A 1016 2.03 40.26 -41.86
N ASN A 1017 2.01 41.21 -40.93
CA ASN A 1017 0.99 41.29 -39.89
C ASN A 1017 -0.29 41.96 -40.43
N THR A 1018 -1.44 41.62 -39.85
CA THR A 1018 -2.76 42.03 -40.36
C THR A 1018 -3.59 42.67 -39.25
N ALA A 1019 -4.20 43.81 -39.56
CA ALA A 1019 -5.23 44.45 -38.73
C ALA A 1019 -6.52 44.60 -39.55
N SER A 1020 -7.67 44.27 -38.96
CA SER A 1020 -8.97 44.42 -39.65
C SER A 1020 -9.38 45.88 -39.87
N ILE A 1021 -8.85 46.80 -39.06
CA ILE A 1021 -9.10 48.23 -39.12
C ILE A 1021 -7.76 48.94 -39.42
N ASN A 1022 -6.95 49.35 -38.43
CA ASN A 1022 -5.78 50.20 -38.66
C ASN A 1022 -4.45 49.64 -38.17
N GLY A 1023 -3.34 50.18 -38.69
CA GLY A 1023 -2.00 49.89 -38.17
C GLY A 1023 -1.59 48.43 -38.37
N GLY A 1024 -1.57 47.97 -39.62
CA GLY A 1024 -1.29 46.57 -39.96
C GLY A 1024 0.02 46.07 -39.34
N GLY A 1025 1.08 46.90 -39.40
CA GLY A 1025 2.31 46.70 -38.66
C GLY A 1025 2.24 47.23 -37.23
N VAL A 1026 2.02 48.54 -37.07
CA VAL A 1026 2.03 49.25 -35.77
C VAL A 1026 0.89 50.25 -35.67
N TYR A 1027 0.23 50.33 -34.51
CA TYR A 1027 -0.73 51.38 -34.15
C TYR A 1027 -0.26 52.12 -32.88
N VAL A 1028 -0.34 53.46 -32.87
CA VAL A 1028 0.14 54.31 -31.76
C VAL A 1028 -0.91 55.34 -31.37
N ASP A 1029 -1.37 55.34 -30.11
CA ASP A 1029 -2.39 56.26 -29.59
C ASP A 1029 -2.08 56.74 -28.17
N ALA A 1030 -1.91 58.04 -27.94
CA ALA A 1030 -1.40 58.57 -26.66
C ALA A 1030 -0.08 57.91 -26.18
N GLY A 1031 0.69 57.32 -27.09
CA GLY A 1031 1.91 56.55 -26.85
C GLY A 1031 3.09 57.03 -27.69
N SER A 1032 4.23 56.33 -27.58
CA SER A 1032 5.46 56.64 -28.32
C SER A 1032 6.01 55.44 -29.08
N PHE A 1033 6.42 55.65 -30.32
CA PHE A 1033 7.15 54.67 -31.13
C PHE A 1033 8.45 55.29 -31.66
N ASN A 1034 9.57 54.58 -31.52
CA ASN A 1034 10.87 54.95 -32.07
C ASN A 1034 11.37 53.83 -33.00
N MET A 1035 11.66 54.15 -34.27
CA MET A 1035 12.20 53.21 -35.27
C MET A 1035 13.58 53.68 -35.72
N LEU A 1036 14.61 52.89 -35.42
CA LEU A 1036 16.01 53.30 -35.46
C LEU A 1036 16.91 52.35 -36.26
N ASN A 1037 17.83 52.93 -37.02
CA ASN A 1037 18.86 52.20 -37.78
C ASN A 1037 18.23 51.26 -38.83
N THR A 1038 18.73 50.05 -39.05
CA THR A 1038 18.32 49.13 -40.13
C THR A 1038 16.93 48.47 -39.96
N SER A 1039 16.02 49.05 -39.18
CA SER A 1039 14.70 48.48 -38.89
C SER A 1039 13.77 48.51 -40.10
N LEU A 1040 12.92 47.49 -40.24
CA LEU A 1040 12.00 47.29 -41.37
C LEU A 1040 10.55 47.07 -40.92
N ILE A 1041 9.59 47.80 -41.51
CA ILE A 1041 8.15 47.47 -41.42
C ILE A 1041 7.69 47.15 -42.83
N GLU A 1042 7.47 45.88 -43.16
CA GLU A 1042 7.16 45.48 -44.54
C GLU A 1042 5.98 44.51 -44.74
N LYS A 1043 5.25 44.70 -45.84
CA LYS A 1043 4.21 43.74 -46.29
C LYS A 1043 3.08 43.51 -45.28
N ASN A 1044 2.86 44.45 -44.35
CA ASN A 1044 1.76 44.43 -43.41
C ASN A 1044 0.49 45.01 -44.06
N MET A 1045 -0.68 44.64 -43.52
CA MET A 1045 -1.98 44.96 -44.12
C MET A 1045 -2.96 45.52 -43.08
N ALA A 1046 -3.57 46.66 -43.39
CA ALA A 1046 -4.70 47.22 -42.66
C ALA A 1046 -5.97 47.17 -43.54
N GLY A 1047 -7.13 46.90 -42.94
CA GLY A 1047 -8.41 46.93 -43.66
C GLY A 1047 -8.91 48.34 -43.97
N GLN A 1048 -8.50 49.33 -43.16
CA GLN A 1048 -8.78 50.75 -43.31
C GLN A 1048 -7.44 51.49 -43.43
N ASP A 1049 -6.81 51.93 -42.35
CA ASP A 1049 -5.76 52.96 -42.46
C ASP A 1049 -4.39 52.54 -41.91
N GLY A 1050 -3.31 53.07 -42.49
CA GLY A 1050 -1.95 52.89 -41.95
C GLY A 1050 -1.43 51.46 -42.09
N GLY A 1051 -1.21 51.00 -43.32
CA GLY A 1051 -0.86 49.60 -43.61
C GLY A 1051 0.42 49.16 -42.90
N GLY A 1052 1.44 50.05 -42.87
CA GLY A 1052 2.63 49.89 -42.03
C GLY A 1052 2.41 50.45 -40.63
N VAL A 1053 2.09 51.74 -40.51
CA VAL A 1053 1.94 52.46 -39.24
C VAL A 1053 0.70 53.36 -39.24
N TYR A 1054 -0.08 53.34 -38.16
CA TYR A 1054 -1.13 54.33 -37.88
C TYR A 1054 -0.79 55.12 -36.60
N VAL A 1055 -0.95 56.44 -36.63
CA VAL A 1055 -0.69 57.33 -35.49
C VAL A 1055 -1.92 58.17 -35.15
N ALA A 1056 -2.51 57.92 -33.98
CA ALA A 1056 -3.65 58.62 -33.38
C ALA A 1056 -3.18 59.77 -32.48
N ASP A 1057 -3.40 59.77 -31.15
CA ASP A 1057 -2.87 60.80 -30.22
C ASP A 1057 -1.38 60.58 -29.85
N GLY A 1058 -0.62 59.92 -30.73
CA GLY A 1058 0.73 59.42 -30.47
C GLY A 1058 1.87 60.20 -31.14
N ASN A 1059 3.11 59.86 -30.77
CA ASN A 1059 4.31 60.32 -31.46
C ASN A 1059 5.09 59.14 -32.07
N PHE A 1060 5.47 59.26 -33.33
CA PHE A 1060 6.33 58.31 -34.04
C PHE A 1060 7.60 58.98 -34.57
N ASP A 1061 8.75 58.59 -34.04
CA ASP A 1061 10.07 59.06 -34.48
C ASP A 1061 10.77 57.98 -35.32
N MET A 1062 11.21 58.34 -36.52
CA MET A 1062 11.93 57.46 -37.46
C MET A 1062 13.26 58.10 -37.87
N GLY A 1063 14.37 57.39 -37.69
CA GLY A 1063 15.70 57.91 -38.03
C GLY A 1063 16.86 56.95 -37.76
N THR A 1064 18.08 57.47 -37.69
CA THR A 1064 19.26 56.68 -37.28
C THR A 1064 20.35 57.57 -36.69
N TYR A 1065 21.26 56.95 -35.95
CA TYR A 1065 22.53 57.53 -35.52
C TYR A 1065 23.72 57.03 -36.37
N SER A 1066 23.46 56.37 -37.50
CA SER A 1066 24.42 55.63 -38.32
C SER A 1066 24.30 55.92 -39.83
N SER A 1067 25.08 55.24 -40.67
CA SER A 1067 24.93 55.29 -42.12
C SER A 1067 23.69 54.56 -42.64
N ASP A 1068 23.16 53.63 -41.85
CA ASP A 1068 22.16 52.66 -42.30
C ASP A 1068 20.79 53.05 -41.75
N SER A 1069 19.79 53.14 -42.62
CA SER A 1069 18.55 53.88 -42.33
C SER A 1069 17.31 52.98 -42.36
N PRO A 1070 16.25 53.32 -41.59
CA PRO A 1070 15.05 52.48 -41.48
C PRO A 1070 14.17 52.54 -42.73
N SER A 1071 13.33 51.52 -42.94
CA SER A 1071 12.40 51.48 -44.09
C SER A 1071 11.00 50.95 -43.74
N ILE A 1072 9.98 51.62 -44.30
CA ILE A 1072 8.58 51.18 -44.28
C ILE A 1072 8.16 50.87 -45.72
N SER A 1073 7.93 49.60 -46.06
CA SER A 1073 7.83 49.19 -47.47
C SER A 1073 6.84 48.07 -47.81
N GLU A 1074 6.25 48.13 -49.01
CA GLU A 1074 5.32 47.11 -49.52
C GLU A 1074 4.07 46.86 -48.65
N ASN A 1075 3.74 47.77 -47.71
CA ASN A 1075 2.54 47.67 -46.87
C ASN A 1075 1.27 48.12 -47.63
N THR A 1076 0.09 47.66 -47.19
CA THR A 1076 -1.19 47.90 -47.89
C THR A 1076 -2.31 48.37 -46.95
N ALA A 1077 -3.11 49.34 -47.39
CA ALA A 1077 -4.29 49.88 -46.68
C ALA A 1077 -5.33 50.46 -47.66
N SER A 1078 -6.49 50.93 -47.16
CA SER A 1078 -7.33 51.91 -47.87
C SER A 1078 -6.59 53.22 -48.02
N ASP A 1079 -6.19 53.83 -46.90
CA ASP A 1079 -5.53 55.12 -46.87
C ASP A 1079 -4.25 55.07 -46.03
N GLY A 1080 -3.20 55.76 -46.48
CA GLY A 1080 -1.90 55.71 -45.81
C GLY A 1080 -1.25 54.32 -45.92
N GLY A 1081 -1.01 53.84 -47.14
CA GLY A 1081 -0.51 52.49 -47.39
C GLY A 1081 0.76 52.16 -46.59
N GLY A 1082 1.67 53.12 -46.46
CA GLY A 1082 2.79 53.08 -45.52
C GLY A 1082 2.42 53.62 -44.13
N ILE A 1083 2.04 54.89 -44.06
CA ILE A 1083 1.73 55.61 -42.80
C ILE A 1083 0.40 56.37 -42.91
N TYR A 1084 -0.42 56.33 -41.87
CA TYR A 1084 -1.54 57.26 -41.65
C TYR A 1084 -1.33 58.08 -40.37
N VAL A 1085 -1.66 59.38 -40.40
CA VAL A 1085 -1.53 60.30 -39.26
C VAL A 1085 -2.87 61.02 -39.01
N ALA A 1086 -3.58 60.60 -37.96
CA ALA A 1086 -4.80 61.23 -37.48
C ALA A 1086 -4.51 62.44 -36.57
N ASN A 1087 -5.54 63.15 -36.11
CA ASN A 1087 -5.38 64.23 -35.13
C ASN A 1087 -5.37 63.73 -33.68
N PRO A 1088 -4.46 64.21 -32.81
CA PRO A 1088 -3.40 65.21 -33.03
C PRO A 1088 -2.00 64.59 -33.28
N GLY A 1089 -1.93 63.41 -33.89
CA GLY A 1089 -0.73 62.60 -34.04
C GLY A 1089 0.45 63.29 -34.72
N THR A 1090 1.65 62.92 -34.30
CA THR A 1090 2.91 63.51 -34.78
C THR A 1090 3.86 62.45 -35.29
N VAL A 1091 4.44 62.68 -36.47
CA VAL A 1091 5.50 61.84 -37.06
C VAL A 1091 6.72 62.69 -37.38
N ASN A 1092 7.90 62.28 -36.89
CA ASN A 1092 9.19 62.90 -37.19
C ASN A 1092 10.08 61.92 -37.97
N PHE A 1093 10.07 62.04 -39.29
CA PHE A 1093 10.83 61.21 -40.22
C PHE A 1093 12.15 61.89 -40.58
N ASN A 1094 13.18 61.65 -39.76
CA ASN A 1094 14.47 62.34 -39.82
C ASN A 1094 15.56 61.61 -40.60
N GLN A 1095 15.39 60.33 -40.95
CA GLN A 1095 16.22 59.60 -41.94
C GLN A 1095 15.55 58.28 -42.34
N GLY A 1096 15.62 57.88 -43.61
CA GLY A 1096 15.16 56.55 -44.09
C GLY A 1096 14.27 56.59 -45.34
N SER A 1097 13.51 55.51 -45.57
CA SER A 1097 12.64 55.36 -46.75
C SER A 1097 11.21 54.88 -46.45
N ILE A 1098 10.23 55.47 -47.11
CA ILE A 1098 8.86 54.93 -47.23
C ILE A 1098 8.67 54.52 -48.70
N THR A 1099 8.66 53.22 -49.00
CA THR A 1099 8.80 52.76 -50.40
C THR A 1099 7.92 51.60 -50.84
N GLY A 1100 7.32 51.69 -52.03
CA GLY A 1100 6.52 50.60 -52.62
C GLY A 1100 5.22 50.26 -51.89
N ASN A 1101 4.77 51.11 -50.96
CA ASN A 1101 3.51 50.90 -50.24
C ASN A 1101 2.29 51.22 -51.13
N THR A 1102 1.14 50.62 -50.85
CA THR A 1102 -0.06 50.67 -51.70
C THR A 1102 -1.30 51.09 -50.92
N ALA A 1103 -2.03 52.09 -51.42
CA ALA A 1103 -3.33 52.52 -50.92
C ALA A 1103 -4.44 52.21 -51.95
N SER A 1104 -5.52 51.55 -51.53
CA SER A 1104 -6.71 51.37 -52.40
C SER A 1104 -7.53 52.64 -52.59
N THR A 1105 -7.25 53.69 -51.81
CA THR A 1105 -7.91 54.99 -51.89
C THR A 1105 -6.87 56.11 -52.02
N ASN A 1106 -6.29 56.66 -50.93
CA ASN A 1106 -5.34 57.77 -50.99
C ASN A 1106 -4.07 57.59 -50.16
N GLY A 1107 -3.01 58.36 -50.47
CA GLY A 1107 -1.80 58.39 -49.64
C GLY A 1107 -1.03 57.06 -49.71
N GLY A 1108 -0.54 56.70 -50.89
CA GLY A 1108 0.13 55.41 -51.13
C GLY A 1108 1.31 55.20 -50.17
N GLY A 1109 2.13 56.23 -49.98
CA GLY A 1109 3.16 56.27 -48.94
C GLY A 1109 2.61 56.78 -47.60
N VAL A 1110 2.06 58.00 -47.59
CA VAL A 1110 1.60 58.71 -46.38
C VAL A 1110 0.23 59.35 -46.58
N TYR A 1111 -0.67 59.21 -45.62
CA TYR A 1111 -1.88 60.03 -45.46
C TYR A 1111 -1.76 60.85 -44.18
N VAL A 1112 -1.97 62.17 -44.26
CA VAL A 1112 -2.05 63.07 -43.11
C VAL A 1112 -3.47 63.61 -43.06
N ASP A 1113 -4.29 63.10 -42.14
CA ASP A 1113 -5.66 63.57 -41.92
C ASP A 1113 -5.63 64.95 -41.27
N ALA A 1114 -5.52 65.03 -39.94
CA ALA A 1114 -5.46 66.29 -39.21
C ALA A 1114 -4.27 66.38 -38.23
N GLY A 1115 -3.33 65.43 -38.29
CA GLY A 1115 -2.08 65.44 -37.53
C GLY A 1115 -0.93 66.21 -38.19
N SER A 1116 0.31 65.89 -37.79
CA SER A 1116 1.54 66.52 -38.25
C SER A 1116 2.59 65.50 -38.70
N PHE A 1117 3.18 65.73 -39.87
CA PHE A 1117 4.28 64.95 -40.41
C PHE A 1117 5.45 65.86 -40.75
N THR A 1118 6.62 65.63 -40.17
CA THR A 1118 7.87 66.36 -40.46
C THR A 1118 8.88 65.42 -41.07
N MET A 1119 9.38 65.76 -42.25
CA MET A 1119 10.34 64.98 -43.04
C MET A 1119 11.66 65.74 -43.17
N GLY A 1120 12.77 65.11 -42.77
CA GLY A 1120 14.10 65.72 -42.68
C GLY A 1120 15.25 64.75 -43.00
N GLY A 1121 16.48 65.27 -42.94
CA GLY A 1121 17.71 64.48 -42.89
C GLY A 1121 17.98 63.49 -44.02
N ASN A 1122 17.75 63.90 -45.27
CA ASN A 1122 17.94 63.10 -46.49
C ASN A 1122 16.98 61.89 -46.59
N SER A 1123 15.75 62.03 -46.09
CA SER A 1123 14.71 60.99 -46.16
C SER A 1123 14.08 60.87 -47.56
N ALA A 1124 13.46 59.72 -47.86
CA ALA A 1124 12.82 59.45 -49.15
C ALA A 1124 11.40 58.84 -49.04
N ILE A 1125 10.47 59.29 -49.89
CA ILE A 1125 9.17 58.65 -50.14
C ILE A 1125 9.15 58.21 -51.61
N THR A 1126 9.32 56.92 -51.88
CA THR A 1126 9.68 56.41 -53.22
C THR A 1126 8.77 55.32 -53.76
N GLY A 1127 8.28 55.43 -55.00
CA GLY A 1127 7.62 54.32 -55.69
C GLY A 1127 6.32 53.80 -55.05
N ASN A 1128 5.68 54.59 -54.19
CA ASN A 1128 4.41 54.22 -53.57
C ASN A 1128 3.23 54.47 -54.52
N THR A 1129 2.12 53.74 -54.34
CA THR A 1129 0.99 53.73 -55.28
C THR A 1129 -0.34 54.01 -54.56
N ALA A 1130 -1.14 54.94 -55.07
CA ALA A 1130 -2.51 55.19 -54.62
C ALA A 1130 -3.52 55.00 -55.76
N SER A 1131 -4.62 54.31 -55.50
CA SER A 1131 -5.64 54.06 -56.53
C SER A 1131 -6.51 55.29 -56.83
N THR A 1132 -6.49 56.32 -55.98
CA THR A 1132 -7.17 57.60 -56.22
C THR A 1132 -6.18 58.77 -56.20
N ASN A 1133 -5.73 59.24 -55.02
CA ASN A 1133 -4.96 60.48 -54.90
C ASN A 1133 -3.71 60.34 -54.01
N GLY A 1134 -2.69 61.17 -54.23
CA GLY A 1134 -1.53 61.25 -53.34
C GLY A 1134 -0.70 59.98 -53.37
N GLY A 1135 -0.04 59.68 -54.50
CA GLY A 1135 0.71 58.43 -54.67
C GLY A 1135 1.83 58.30 -53.63
N GLY A 1136 2.58 59.39 -53.43
CA GLY A 1136 3.52 59.53 -52.31
C GLY A 1136 2.82 59.99 -51.03
N VAL A 1137 2.20 61.17 -51.07
CA VAL A 1137 1.61 61.84 -49.89
C VAL A 1137 0.21 62.38 -50.21
N TYR A 1138 -0.74 62.18 -49.30
CA TYR A 1138 -2.01 62.90 -49.25
C TYR A 1138 -2.08 63.73 -47.96
N VAL A 1139 -2.45 65.01 -48.06
CA VAL A 1139 -2.64 65.92 -46.91
C VAL A 1139 -4.09 66.42 -46.93
N ASP A 1140 -4.89 65.99 -45.98
CA ASP A 1140 -6.32 66.34 -45.87
C ASP A 1140 -6.49 67.71 -45.20
N ALA A 1141 -6.47 67.77 -43.87
CA ALA A 1141 -6.61 68.98 -43.05
C ALA A 1141 -5.38 69.31 -42.19
N GLY A 1142 -4.43 68.36 -42.07
CA GLY A 1142 -3.26 68.42 -41.20
C GLY A 1142 -2.07 69.15 -41.82
N SER A 1143 -0.86 68.83 -41.36
CA SER A 1143 0.38 69.48 -41.79
C SER A 1143 1.46 68.50 -42.22
N PHE A 1144 2.09 68.76 -43.37
CA PHE A 1144 3.27 68.05 -43.85
C PHE A 1144 4.40 69.07 -44.09
N THR A 1145 5.53 68.93 -43.40
CA THR A 1145 6.73 69.75 -43.59
C THR A 1145 7.85 68.90 -44.15
N MET A 1146 8.51 69.37 -45.21
CA MET A 1146 9.58 68.67 -45.91
C MET A 1146 10.83 69.55 -45.99
N GLU A 1147 11.96 69.08 -45.46
CA GLU A 1147 13.22 69.81 -45.43
C GLU A 1147 14.45 68.88 -45.42
N GLY A 1148 15.65 69.46 -45.39
CA GLY A 1148 16.90 68.72 -45.14
C GLY A 1148 17.33 67.77 -46.26
N ASN A 1149 17.26 68.21 -47.52
CA ASN A 1149 17.61 67.44 -48.73
C ASN A 1149 16.76 66.17 -48.96
N SER A 1150 15.50 66.19 -48.56
CA SER A 1150 14.60 65.03 -48.66
C SER A 1150 14.00 64.87 -50.08
N ALA A 1151 13.47 63.69 -50.43
CA ALA A 1151 12.90 63.43 -51.76
C ALA A 1151 11.52 62.72 -51.75
N ILE A 1152 10.60 63.13 -52.63
CA ILE A 1152 9.37 62.39 -52.97
C ILE A 1152 9.46 62.01 -54.44
N THR A 1153 9.66 60.72 -54.76
CA THR A 1153 10.02 60.31 -56.13
C THR A 1153 9.39 59.01 -56.65
N GLY A 1154 9.11 58.96 -57.95
CA GLY A 1154 8.61 57.75 -58.63
C GLY A 1154 7.23 57.25 -58.17
N ASN A 1155 6.50 58.03 -57.38
CA ASN A 1155 5.21 57.63 -56.82
C ASN A 1155 4.08 57.79 -57.84
N ILE A 1156 3.02 56.98 -57.72
CA ILE A 1156 1.95 56.84 -58.72
C ILE A 1156 0.57 57.04 -58.08
N ALA A 1157 -0.26 57.92 -58.64
CA ALA A 1157 -1.67 58.03 -58.29
C ALA A 1157 -2.57 57.86 -59.52
N SER A 1158 -3.60 57.03 -59.48
CA SER A 1158 -4.46 56.85 -60.67
C SER A 1158 -5.27 58.09 -61.04
N THR A 1159 -5.47 59.07 -60.13
CA THR A 1159 -6.24 60.29 -60.41
C THR A 1159 -5.42 61.57 -60.21
N ASN A 1160 -5.10 61.96 -58.98
CA ASN A 1160 -4.49 63.28 -58.69
C ASN A 1160 -3.26 63.19 -57.78
N GLY A 1161 -2.25 64.03 -58.02
CA GLY A 1161 -1.14 64.19 -57.09
C GLY A 1161 -0.25 62.96 -57.02
N GLY A 1162 0.53 62.69 -58.07
CA GLY A 1162 1.39 61.49 -58.11
C GLY A 1162 2.39 61.48 -56.97
N GLY A 1163 3.09 62.61 -56.77
CA GLY A 1163 3.94 62.84 -55.60
C GLY A 1163 3.10 63.25 -54.39
N VAL A 1164 2.38 64.38 -54.50
CA VAL A 1164 1.64 65.01 -53.38
C VAL A 1164 0.23 65.43 -53.81
N TYR A 1165 -0.77 65.14 -52.97
CA TYR A 1165 -2.09 65.76 -53.03
C TYR A 1165 -2.34 66.58 -51.75
N VAL A 1166 -2.89 67.79 -51.90
CA VAL A 1166 -3.28 68.65 -50.78
C VAL A 1166 -4.74 69.04 -50.94
N ASP A 1167 -5.59 68.67 -49.97
CA ASP A 1167 -6.96 69.19 -49.87
C ASP A 1167 -7.00 70.52 -49.10
N ALA A 1168 -7.39 70.49 -47.83
CA ALA A 1168 -7.61 71.63 -46.95
C ALA A 1168 -6.41 72.00 -46.05
N GLY A 1169 -5.40 71.13 -45.95
CA GLY A 1169 -4.28 71.22 -45.00
C GLY A 1169 -3.10 72.09 -45.44
N ASN A 1170 -1.94 71.88 -44.81
CA ASN A 1170 -0.73 72.66 -45.04
C ASN A 1170 0.43 71.78 -45.52
N PHE A 1171 0.98 72.08 -46.69
CA PHE A 1171 2.22 71.47 -47.18
C PHE A 1171 3.35 72.51 -47.25
N LYS A 1172 4.45 72.30 -46.53
CA LYS A 1172 5.64 73.17 -46.54
C LYS A 1172 6.83 72.42 -47.13
N ILE A 1173 7.56 73.06 -48.04
CA ILE A 1173 8.79 72.52 -48.63
C ILE A 1173 9.96 73.52 -48.54
N GLY A 1174 11.08 73.00 -48.02
CA GLY A 1174 12.35 73.67 -47.82
C GLY A 1174 12.44 74.46 -46.52
N TYR A 1175 13.67 74.57 -46.01
CA TYR A 1175 14.01 75.43 -44.88
C TYR A 1175 15.00 76.56 -45.24
N SER A 1176 16.03 76.28 -46.06
CA SER A 1176 17.13 77.24 -46.34
C SER A 1176 17.69 77.12 -47.76
N LEU A 1177 18.48 78.10 -48.21
CA LEU A 1177 19.13 78.12 -49.54
C LEU A 1177 20.02 76.90 -49.84
N SER A 1178 20.49 76.17 -48.82
CA SER A 1178 21.29 74.95 -48.97
C SER A 1178 20.47 73.66 -48.96
N ASP A 1179 19.14 73.77 -48.90
CA ASP A 1179 18.21 72.65 -48.83
C ASP A 1179 17.78 72.20 -50.23
N ASN A 1180 18.31 71.05 -50.68
CA ASN A 1180 18.04 70.47 -52.01
C ASN A 1180 16.80 69.54 -52.02
N THR A 1181 15.82 69.80 -51.14
CA THR A 1181 14.59 69.00 -51.06
C THR A 1181 13.81 69.00 -52.40
N SER A 1182 13.33 67.84 -52.85
CA SER A 1182 12.84 67.65 -54.22
C SER A 1182 11.61 66.73 -54.37
N ILE A 1183 10.80 66.98 -55.41
CA ILE A 1183 9.67 66.12 -55.82
C ILE A 1183 9.82 65.79 -57.31
N PHE A 1184 10.15 64.54 -57.67
CA PHE A 1184 10.49 64.20 -59.06
C PHE A 1184 10.06 62.82 -59.57
N GLU A 1185 9.94 62.64 -60.89
CA GLU A 1185 9.55 61.35 -61.53
C GLU A 1185 8.19 60.76 -61.09
N ASN A 1186 7.34 61.53 -60.39
CA ASN A 1186 6.03 61.06 -59.95
C ASN A 1186 4.98 61.15 -61.07
N THR A 1187 3.97 60.27 -61.05
CA THR A 1187 2.99 60.12 -62.13
C THR A 1187 1.53 60.14 -61.64
N ALA A 1188 0.66 60.92 -62.29
CA ALA A 1188 -0.80 60.85 -62.09
C ALA A 1188 -1.59 61.19 -63.36
N ILE A 1189 -2.93 61.20 -63.33
CA ILE A 1189 -3.72 61.82 -64.43
C ILE A 1189 -3.60 63.35 -64.35
N ASN A 1190 -3.73 63.94 -63.15
CA ASN A 1190 -3.62 65.38 -62.90
C ASN A 1190 -2.54 65.66 -61.82
N GLY A 1191 -1.65 66.63 -62.05
CA GLY A 1191 -0.66 67.04 -61.04
C GLY A 1191 0.34 65.93 -60.71
N GLY A 1192 1.20 65.57 -61.68
CA GLY A 1192 2.17 64.47 -61.52
C GLY A 1192 3.03 64.63 -60.27
N GLY A 1193 3.63 65.80 -60.06
CA GLY A 1193 4.37 66.14 -58.85
C GLY A 1193 3.44 66.52 -57.69
N MET A 1194 2.56 67.49 -57.90
CA MET A 1194 1.65 68.02 -56.88
C MET A 1194 0.28 68.44 -57.44
N TYR A 1195 -0.79 68.16 -56.70
CA TYR A 1195 -2.16 68.64 -56.94
C TYR A 1195 -2.72 69.34 -55.69
N VAL A 1196 -3.33 70.52 -55.85
CA VAL A 1196 -3.98 71.28 -54.77
C VAL A 1196 -5.46 71.47 -55.07
N ALA A 1197 -6.33 70.86 -54.25
CA ALA A 1197 -7.77 70.75 -54.49
C ALA A 1197 -8.60 71.90 -53.91
N ASN A 1198 -8.49 72.14 -52.60
CA ASN A 1198 -9.41 72.99 -51.84
C ASN A 1198 -8.83 74.41 -51.66
N PRO A 1199 -9.62 75.50 -51.80
CA PRO A 1199 -9.14 76.86 -51.55
C PRO A 1199 -8.57 77.11 -50.13
N SER A 1200 -9.01 76.34 -49.12
CA SER A 1200 -8.47 76.38 -47.76
C SER A 1200 -7.05 75.83 -47.66
N GLY A 1201 -6.68 74.89 -48.55
CA GLY A 1201 -5.33 74.34 -48.63
C GLY A 1201 -4.26 75.41 -48.77
N THR A 1202 -3.16 75.20 -48.04
CA THR A 1202 -1.99 76.07 -48.05
C THR A 1202 -0.76 75.31 -48.47
N VAL A 1203 0.03 75.89 -49.38
CA VAL A 1203 1.31 75.33 -49.80
C VAL A 1203 2.36 76.43 -49.73
N THR A 1204 3.43 76.17 -48.99
CA THR A 1204 4.53 77.12 -48.74
C THR A 1204 5.82 76.60 -49.33
N PHE A 1205 6.31 77.27 -50.38
CA PHE A 1205 7.60 76.98 -51.01
C PHE A 1205 8.66 77.97 -50.51
N LEU A 1206 9.66 77.49 -49.78
CA LEU A 1206 10.82 78.30 -49.39
C LEU A 1206 12.01 78.00 -50.29
N TYR A 1207 12.45 76.75 -50.35
CA TYR A 1207 13.60 76.30 -51.16
C TYR A 1207 13.38 74.85 -51.61
N GLY A 1208 13.94 74.44 -52.76
CA GLY A 1208 13.79 73.09 -53.31
C GLY A 1208 13.35 73.05 -54.78
N SER A 1209 12.98 71.85 -55.27
CA SER A 1209 12.61 71.63 -56.68
C SER A 1209 11.43 70.66 -56.92
N ILE A 1210 10.71 70.85 -58.03
CA ILE A 1210 9.70 69.92 -58.56
C ILE A 1210 9.96 69.68 -60.05
N THR A 1211 10.50 68.52 -60.43
CA THR A 1211 11.04 68.26 -61.77
C THR A 1211 10.76 66.86 -62.32
N GLY A 1212 10.72 66.66 -63.64
CA GLY A 1212 10.60 65.31 -64.23
C GLY A 1212 9.27 64.56 -63.99
N ASN A 1213 8.26 65.22 -63.43
CA ASN A 1213 6.98 64.58 -63.08
C ASN A 1213 6.02 64.53 -64.29
N THR A 1214 5.15 63.53 -64.34
CA THR A 1214 4.26 63.23 -65.49
C THR A 1214 2.78 63.29 -65.12
N ALA A 1215 1.98 64.03 -65.88
CA ALA A 1215 0.52 63.95 -65.87
C ALA A 1215 0.01 63.32 -67.18
N THR A 1216 -0.78 62.25 -67.08
CA THR A 1216 -1.14 61.36 -68.20
C THR A 1216 -2.50 61.65 -68.85
N GLY A 1217 -3.27 62.61 -68.33
CA GLY A 1217 -4.60 62.95 -68.85
C GLY A 1217 -4.58 63.40 -70.32
N THR A 1218 -5.46 62.83 -71.14
CA THR A 1218 -5.60 63.18 -72.56
C THR A 1218 -6.93 63.91 -72.82
N GLY A 1219 -6.95 65.24 -72.69
CA GLY A 1219 -8.17 66.03 -72.95
C GLY A 1219 -7.92 67.52 -73.06
N GLY A 1220 -8.40 68.15 -74.13
CA GLY A 1220 -8.33 69.60 -74.31
C GLY A 1220 -9.37 70.34 -73.45
N VAL A 1221 -9.07 71.61 -73.15
CA VAL A 1221 -9.79 72.54 -72.26
C VAL A 1221 -9.46 72.38 -70.76
N LEU A 1222 -8.52 73.22 -70.32
CA LEU A 1222 -8.27 73.64 -68.94
C LEU A 1222 -7.90 72.56 -67.90
N GLY A 1223 -6.59 72.28 -67.83
CA GLY A 1223 -5.94 72.08 -66.53
C GLY A 1223 -5.27 70.73 -66.30
N LEU A 1224 -4.09 70.53 -66.87
CA LEU A 1224 -3.19 69.41 -66.57
C LEU A 1224 -1.77 69.98 -66.47
N GLY A 1225 -1.17 69.94 -65.29
CA GLY A 1225 0.24 70.27 -65.09
C GLY A 1225 1.00 69.03 -64.63
N GLY A 1226 2.14 68.73 -65.26
CA GLY A 1226 3.02 67.64 -64.82
C GLY A 1226 3.64 67.94 -63.46
N GLY A 1227 4.10 69.17 -63.23
CA GLY A 1227 4.77 69.58 -61.98
C GLY A 1227 3.78 69.89 -60.87
N VAL A 1228 3.11 71.04 -60.96
CA VAL A 1228 2.09 71.47 -59.99
C VAL A 1228 0.80 71.83 -60.72
N TYR A 1229 -0.33 71.42 -60.16
CA TYR A 1229 -1.67 71.90 -60.52
C TYR A 1229 -2.34 72.57 -59.31
N SER A 1230 -2.69 73.86 -59.44
CA SER A 1230 -3.44 74.60 -58.42
C SER A 1230 -4.37 75.63 -59.05
N LYS A 1231 -5.51 75.89 -58.40
CA LYS A 1231 -6.45 76.98 -58.74
C LYS A 1231 -6.14 78.29 -58.02
N LYS A 1232 -5.01 78.37 -57.30
CA LYS A 1232 -4.58 79.49 -56.44
C LYS A 1232 -3.16 79.92 -56.81
N THR A 1233 -2.84 81.20 -56.57
CA THR A 1233 -1.46 81.69 -56.68
C THR A 1233 -0.64 81.21 -55.49
N LEU A 1234 0.50 80.59 -55.79
CA LEU A 1234 1.46 80.08 -54.82
C LEU A 1234 2.56 81.12 -54.59
N ALA A 1235 2.92 81.36 -53.33
CA ALA A 1235 4.15 82.07 -53.01
C ALA A 1235 5.32 81.10 -53.26
N ASN A 1236 6.14 81.39 -54.29
CA ASN A 1236 7.14 80.44 -54.78
C ASN A 1236 8.53 81.07 -54.95
N THR A 1237 9.52 80.48 -54.28
CA THR A 1237 10.96 80.72 -54.48
C THR A 1237 11.71 79.45 -54.92
N SER A 1238 10.98 78.37 -55.26
CA SER A 1238 11.49 77.05 -55.64
C SER A 1238 11.42 76.79 -57.15
N LEU A 1239 12.27 75.88 -57.64
CA LEU A 1239 12.42 75.55 -59.06
C LEU A 1239 11.37 74.54 -59.53
N VAL A 1240 10.53 74.88 -60.51
CA VAL A 1240 9.57 73.94 -61.12
C VAL A 1240 9.77 73.90 -62.63
N VAL A 1241 10.41 72.84 -63.15
CA VAL A 1241 10.83 72.71 -64.58
C VAL A 1241 10.78 71.25 -65.05
N ASP A 1242 10.89 71.01 -66.36
CA ASP A 1242 11.05 69.67 -66.96
C ASP A 1242 9.96 68.66 -66.59
N ASN A 1243 8.72 69.12 -66.38
CA ASN A 1243 7.57 68.25 -66.10
C ASN A 1243 6.69 68.12 -67.36
N THR A 1244 6.05 66.96 -67.55
CA THR A 1244 5.26 66.65 -68.76
C THR A 1244 3.77 66.49 -68.45
N PRO A 1245 2.85 67.28 -69.02
CA PRO A 1245 3.08 68.54 -69.74
C PRO A 1245 3.56 69.66 -68.81
N ASP A 1246 4.02 70.77 -69.40
CA ASP A 1246 4.54 71.92 -68.65
C ASP A 1246 3.56 72.47 -67.59
N ASN A 1247 4.13 73.09 -66.56
CA ASN A 1247 3.45 73.40 -65.30
C ASN A 1247 2.22 74.31 -65.45
N TYR A 1248 1.13 74.01 -64.74
CA TYR A 1248 -0.04 74.88 -64.66
C TYR A 1248 -0.07 75.62 -63.31
N ILE A 1249 0.79 76.64 -63.17
CA ILE A 1249 0.87 77.50 -61.98
C ILE A 1249 0.38 78.91 -62.34
N TYR A 1250 -0.63 79.40 -61.62
CA TYR A 1250 -1.08 80.79 -61.70
C TYR A 1250 -0.15 81.71 -60.88
N ILE A 1251 1.06 81.94 -61.38
CA ILE A 1251 2.07 82.82 -60.75
C ILE A 1251 1.64 84.29 -60.91
N SER A 1252 1.59 85.06 -59.83
CA SER A 1252 1.57 86.53 -59.91
C SER A 1252 2.98 87.04 -60.22
N PRO A 1253 3.14 88.02 -61.13
CA PRO A 1253 4.40 88.75 -61.27
C PRO A 1253 4.75 89.53 -60.00
#